data_AF-A0A3D1HTX5-F1
#
_entry.id   AF-A0A3D1HTX5-F1
#
_cell.length_a   1.000
_cell.length_b   1.000
_cell.length_c   1.000
_cell.angle_alpha   90.00
_cell.angle_beta   90.00
_cell.angle_gamma   90.00
#
_symmetry.space_group_name_H-M   'P 1'
#
loop_
_entity.id
_entity.type
_entity.pdbx_description
1 polymer ?
#
loop_
_entity_poly.entity_id
_entity_poly.type
_entity_poly.pdbx_seq_one_letter_code
_entity_poly.pdbx_strand_id
1 'polypeptide(L)'
;KKPNQMSGGQMQRVAIARALVNDPEILLADEPTGALDSETSVQIMELLEEISKDRLVIMVTHNPELAKQYSTRIVKLLDGNITDDSDPYGGEETVKAEKAEGKRPSMSFLTALSLSLNNLMTKKARTFLTSFAGSIGIIGIALILSLSNGVNAYIQKVEEDTLSSYPITIEQAGMDVSRLVKDLMGKNEAPEDREKDKIYSNSIMTEMMTTMVNGISENNLELLKAHIEKTPEFESNTSEIEYKYATVMNIYDEKGNRVNPNTVFTTVFGESAAQSQQYSGMSSFSNTEVWTRLFDNSEFLEKQYDVIAGRMPEKYNEIVLAVDKNNQISDYTLYSLGLKDVKELEEMMKKAQNGEKIEPTEEVTYSYDDILNLKFKLLCNTDYFEKSENGLWVNKTDDELFVQSQLAKLGEDITVVGIIRPAEGSVANDTAGFVGYKSELMEHLINKVNDSEIVKAQKASPDTDVLTGLPFETNENMTYEELMAYIAALPENEHAEYAAYTEQMTAAGMTNEQIAERFNSAIKAKNSSATYEGNLSLMGVSDLKRPSVINIYPKDFEAKETVAELIDDYNSDAAENEKITYTDYIGLMLSSVTTIINAISYILIAFVSISLIVSSIMIGIITYISVLERTKEIGILRAMGASKRDVSRVFNAETLIVGFSAGVIGILITLLLLIPINAIIGAITDISGLAVLPVAGAAALIIISMLLTLIAGLFPSKIAAKKDPVTALRSE
;
A
#
# COMPACT_ATOMS: atom_id res chain seq x y z
N LYS A 1 3.66 56.09 -33.16
CA LYS A 1 3.90 57.10 -32.12
C LYS A 1 2.92 56.87 -30.98
N LYS A 2 3.35 56.98 -29.72
CA LYS A 2 2.43 57.08 -28.57
C LYS A 2 1.88 58.52 -28.48
N PRO A 3 0.75 58.79 -27.79
CA PRO A 3 0.17 60.14 -27.71
C PRO A 3 1.17 61.21 -27.26
N ASN A 4 2.05 60.87 -26.31
CA ASN A 4 3.14 61.74 -25.83
C ASN A 4 4.28 61.99 -26.85
N GLN A 5 4.19 61.43 -28.06
CA GLN A 5 5.16 61.58 -29.14
C GLN A 5 4.54 62.25 -30.39
N MET A 6 3.33 62.81 -30.28
CA MET A 6 2.58 63.43 -31.39
C MET A 6 2.41 64.93 -31.17
N SER A 7 2.38 65.72 -32.26
CA SER A 7 1.99 67.14 -32.20
C SER A 7 0.48 67.31 -32.01
N GLY A 8 0.01 68.49 -31.59
CA GLY A 8 -1.42 68.80 -31.42
C GLY A 8 -2.27 68.41 -32.63
N GLY A 9 -1.86 68.84 -33.83
CA GLY A 9 -2.52 68.46 -35.10
C GLY A 9 -2.48 66.97 -35.42
N GLN A 10 -1.43 66.25 -35.03
CA GLN A 10 -1.37 64.79 -35.18
C GLN A 10 -2.35 64.10 -34.21
N MET A 11 -2.46 64.58 -32.98
CA MET A 11 -3.43 64.06 -32.01
C MET A 11 -4.87 64.32 -32.46
N GLN A 12 -5.17 65.50 -33.03
CA GLN A 12 -6.50 65.82 -33.58
C GLN A 12 -6.89 64.85 -34.70
N ARG A 13 -5.99 64.62 -35.67
CA ARG A 13 -6.23 63.67 -36.77
C ARG A 13 -6.45 62.24 -36.28
N VAL A 14 -5.69 61.81 -35.26
CA VAL A 14 -5.91 60.49 -34.64
C VAL A 14 -7.24 60.44 -33.89
N ALA A 15 -7.68 61.53 -33.26
CA ALA A 15 -8.98 61.62 -32.60
C ALA A 15 -10.14 61.55 -33.61
N ILE A 16 -10.02 62.21 -34.76
CA ILE A 16 -10.97 62.13 -35.87
C ILE A 16 -11.00 60.72 -36.45
N ALA A 17 -9.84 60.13 -36.77
CA ALA A 17 -9.76 58.75 -37.25
C ALA A 17 -10.39 57.76 -36.26
N ARG A 18 -10.17 57.96 -34.95
CA ARG A 18 -10.80 57.17 -33.88
C ARG A 18 -12.32 57.33 -33.86
N ALA A 19 -12.83 58.54 -34.08
CA ALA A 19 -14.27 58.79 -34.13
C ALA A 19 -14.92 58.12 -35.35
N LEU A 20 -14.22 58.10 -36.48
CA LEU A 20 -14.71 57.52 -37.74
C LEU A 20 -14.59 56.00 -37.83
N VAL A 21 -13.76 55.36 -37.00
CA VAL A 21 -13.45 53.91 -37.08
C VAL A 21 -14.68 53.01 -37.03
N ASN A 22 -15.73 53.41 -36.31
CA ASN A 22 -16.98 52.66 -36.20
C ASN A 22 -18.06 53.10 -37.21
N ASP A 23 -17.66 53.86 -38.23
CA ASP A 23 -18.52 54.47 -39.23
C ASP A 23 -19.81 55.10 -38.66
N PRO A 24 -19.66 56.13 -37.80
CA PRO A 24 -20.83 56.72 -37.14
C PRO A 24 -21.67 57.52 -38.12
N GLU A 25 -23.00 57.44 -37.96
CA GLU A 25 -23.98 58.29 -38.65
C GLU A 25 -23.91 59.76 -38.19
N ILE A 26 -23.47 59.99 -36.93
CA ILE A 26 -23.36 61.31 -36.31
C ILE A 26 -21.95 61.49 -35.72
N LEU A 27 -21.27 62.56 -36.11
CA LEU A 27 -20.00 63.00 -35.56
C LEU A 27 -20.20 64.28 -34.74
N LEU A 28 -19.87 64.22 -33.45
CA LEU A 28 -19.87 65.38 -32.57
C LEU A 28 -18.43 65.93 -32.47
N ALA A 29 -18.23 67.17 -32.89
CA ALA A 29 -16.94 67.85 -32.90
C ALA A 29 -16.97 69.04 -31.91
N ASP A 30 -16.49 68.81 -30.69
CA ASP A 30 -16.40 69.85 -29.66
C ASP A 30 -15.08 70.61 -29.80
N GLU A 31 -15.14 71.88 -30.20
CA GLU A 31 -14.01 72.79 -30.43
C GLU A 31 -12.86 72.15 -31.24
N PRO A 32 -13.11 71.68 -32.48
CA PRO A 32 -12.18 70.85 -33.23
C PRO A 32 -10.89 71.57 -33.65
N THR A 33 -10.80 72.90 -33.49
CA THR A 33 -9.63 73.71 -33.85
C THR A 33 -9.00 74.44 -32.66
N GLY A 34 -9.53 74.30 -31.43
CA GLY A 34 -9.16 75.16 -30.30
C GLY A 34 -7.69 75.08 -29.82
N ALA A 35 -6.96 74.02 -30.18
CA ALA A 35 -5.57 73.77 -29.77
C ALA A 35 -4.58 73.70 -30.95
N LEU A 36 -4.96 74.25 -32.11
CA LEU A 36 -4.21 74.13 -33.36
C LEU A 36 -3.73 75.50 -33.89
N ASP A 37 -2.64 75.48 -34.65
CA ASP A 37 -2.23 76.64 -35.46
C ASP A 37 -3.21 76.88 -36.62
N SER A 38 -3.15 78.06 -37.23
CA SER A 38 -4.09 78.47 -38.28
C SER A 38 -4.05 77.57 -39.52
N GLU A 39 -2.89 77.08 -39.93
CA GLU A 39 -2.74 76.22 -41.12
C GLU A 39 -3.34 74.84 -40.86
N THR A 40 -3.05 74.26 -39.69
CA THR A 40 -3.61 72.96 -39.30
C THR A 40 -5.11 73.04 -39.03
N SER A 41 -5.61 74.17 -38.51
CA SER A 41 -7.05 74.38 -38.28
C SER A 41 -7.84 74.31 -39.58
N VAL A 42 -7.35 74.93 -40.66
CA VAL A 42 -7.98 74.85 -41.99
C VAL A 42 -8.05 73.40 -42.48
N GLN A 43 -6.94 72.66 -42.39
CA GLN A 43 -6.90 71.25 -42.79
C GLN A 43 -7.93 70.37 -42.05
N ILE A 44 -8.16 70.63 -40.75
CA ILE A 44 -9.15 69.91 -39.96
C ILE A 44 -10.57 70.28 -40.38
N MET A 45 -10.82 71.56 -40.65
CA MET A 45 -12.13 72.04 -41.09
C MET A 45 -12.51 71.49 -42.47
N GLU A 46 -11.57 71.50 -43.43
CA GLU A 46 -11.76 70.86 -44.75
C GLU A 46 -12.08 69.37 -44.62
N LEU A 47 -11.39 68.67 -43.70
CA LEU A 47 -11.65 67.26 -43.44
C LEU A 47 -13.05 67.04 -42.85
N LEU A 48 -13.47 67.86 -41.88
CA LEU A 48 -14.83 67.78 -41.30
C LEU A 48 -15.91 68.11 -42.33
N GLU A 49 -15.66 69.07 -43.22
CA GLU A 49 -16.55 69.39 -44.34
C GLU A 49 -16.68 68.19 -45.30
N GLU A 50 -15.57 67.57 -45.67
CA GLU A 50 -15.59 66.36 -46.51
C GLU A 50 -16.38 65.23 -45.84
N ILE A 51 -16.13 64.98 -44.55
CA ILE A 51 -16.84 63.99 -43.75
C ILE A 51 -18.35 64.28 -43.73
N SER A 52 -18.74 65.56 -43.63
CA SER A 52 -20.15 65.97 -43.52
C SER A 52 -21.00 65.69 -44.76
N LYS A 53 -20.37 65.36 -45.91
CA LYS A 53 -21.08 64.98 -47.13
C LYS A 53 -21.87 63.68 -46.97
N ASP A 54 -21.36 62.75 -46.16
CA ASP A 54 -21.93 61.40 -46.02
C ASP A 54 -22.49 61.11 -44.62
N ARG A 55 -22.30 62.02 -43.64
CA ARG A 55 -22.78 61.84 -42.26
C ARG A 55 -23.10 63.17 -41.58
N LEU A 56 -23.92 63.15 -40.54
CA LEU A 56 -24.23 64.37 -39.79
C LEU A 56 -23.05 64.79 -38.92
N VAL A 57 -22.52 66.00 -39.13
CA VAL A 57 -21.48 66.58 -38.28
C VAL A 57 -22.08 67.73 -37.46
N ILE A 58 -22.04 67.63 -36.14
CA ILE A 58 -22.42 68.70 -35.23
C ILE A 58 -21.16 69.25 -34.59
N MET A 59 -20.82 70.49 -34.94
CA MET A 59 -19.65 71.17 -34.41
C MET A 59 -20.04 72.24 -33.39
N VAL A 60 -19.38 72.24 -32.24
CA VAL A 60 -19.45 73.32 -31.25
C VAL A 60 -18.20 74.19 -31.42
N THR A 61 -18.37 75.49 -31.63
CA THR A 61 -17.25 76.43 -31.70
C THR A 61 -17.63 77.81 -31.20
N HIS A 62 -16.69 78.48 -30.55
CA HIS A 62 -16.75 79.91 -30.23
C HIS A 62 -16.23 80.80 -31.38
N ASN A 63 -15.73 80.24 -32.49
CA ASN A 63 -15.24 81.02 -33.63
C ASN A 63 -16.36 81.23 -34.68
N PRO A 64 -16.94 82.44 -34.78
CA PRO A 64 -18.05 82.71 -35.68
C PRO A 64 -17.65 82.66 -37.17
N GLU A 65 -16.38 82.88 -37.51
CA GLU A 65 -15.91 82.84 -38.89
C GLU A 65 -15.88 81.40 -39.40
N LEU A 66 -15.34 80.47 -38.61
CA LEU A 66 -15.32 79.04 -38.95
C LEU A 66 -16.74 78.46 -39.06
N ALA A 67 -17.63 78.83 -38.15
CA ALA A 67 -19.03 78.42 -38.23
C ALA A 67 -19.68 78.89 -39.54
N LYS A 68 -19.49 80.16 -39.92
CA LYS A 68 -20.06 80.69 -41.18
C LYS A 68 -19.48 80.06 -42.44
N GLN A 69 -18.20 79.71 -42.42
CA GLN A 69 -17.52 79.21 -43.61
C GLN A 69 -17.80 77.73 -43.88
N TYR A 70 -17.91 76.90 -42.84
CA TYR A 70 -17.91 75.43 -42.99
C TYR A 70 -19.21 74.73 -42.56
N SER A 71 -20.19 75.43 -42.00
CA SER A 71 -21.45 74.81 -41.57
C SER A 71 -22.63 75.18 -42.48
N THR A 72 -23.54 74.22 -42.65
CA THR A 72 -24.79 74.42 -43.40
C THR A 72 -25.91 75.01 -42.54
N ARG A 73 -25.83 74.82 -41.22
CA ARG A 73 -26.78 75.36 -40.22
C ARG A 73 -26.01 75.81 -38.98
N ILE A 74 -26.35 77.01 -38.50
CA ILE A 74 -25.73 77.64 -37.33
C ILE A 74 -26.81 77.85 -36.27
N VAL A 75 -26.62 77.23 -35.11
CA VAL A 75 -27.45 77.44 -33.92
C VAL A 75 -26.64 78.21 -32.89
N LYS A 76 -27.14 79.37 -32.44
CA LYS A 76 -26.51 80.16 -31.38
C LYS A 76 -27.19 79.88 -30.05
N LEU A 77 -26.38 79.56 -29.04
CA LEU A 77 -26.85 79.32 -27.69
C LEU A 77 -26.34 80.41 -26.74
N LEU A 78 -27.18 80.85 -25.82
CA LEU A 78 -26.82 81.74 -24.71
C LEU A 78 -27.59 81.30 -23.46
N ASP A 79 -26.89 81.12 -22.35
CA ASP A 79 -27.48 80.73 -21.05
C ASP A 79 -28.42 79.52 -21.12
N GLY A 80 -28.04 78.51 -21.91
CA GLY A 80 -28.81 77.28 -22.10
C GLY A 80 -30.04 77.40 -23.01
N ASN A 81 -30.29 78.58 -23.58
CA ASN A 81 -31.38 78.82 -24.53
C ASN A 81 -30.85 79.05 -25.95
N ILE A 82 -31.58 78.58 -26.96
CA ILE A 82 -31.30 78.90 -28.37
C ILE A 82 -31.76 80.33 -28.63
N THR A 83 -30.85 81.17 -29.09
CA THR A 83 -31.13 82.59 -29.40
C THR A 83 -31.31 82.84 -30.89
N ASP A 84 -30.70 82.02 -31.74
CA ASP A 84 -30.73 82.16 -33.20
C ASP A 84 -30.52 80.79 -33.86
N ASP A 85 -31.16 80.57 -34.99
CA ASP A 85 -31.03 79.35 -35.80
C ASP A 85 -31.15 79.72 -37.28
N SER A 86 -30.10 79.47 -38.05
CA SER A 86 -30.05 79.89 -39.46
C SER A 86 -30.95 79.07 -40.37
N ASP A 87 -31.39 77.87 -39.94
CA ASP A 87 -32.27 76.99 -40.70
C ASP A 87 -33.22 76.21 -39.75
N PRO A 88 -34.23 76.90 -39.18
CA PRO A 88 -35.10 76.33 -38.17
C PRO A 88 -36.02 75.26 -38.75
N TYR A 89 -36.19 74.17 -38.00
CA TYR A 89 -36.99 73.02 -38.42
C TYR A 89 -38.48 73.35 -38.53
N GLY A 90 -39.06 73.17 -39.72
CA GLY A 90 -40.45 73.55 -40.07
C GLY A 90 -41.57 72.57 -39.68
N GLY A 91 -41.27 71.43 -39.04
CA GLY A 91 -42.27 70.68 -38.27
C GLY A 91 -43.16 69.64 -38.97
N GLU A 92 -43.10 69.39 -40.30
CA GLU A 92 -44.10 68.51 -40.95
C GLU A 92 -43.64 67.13 -41.47
N GLU A 93 -42.37 66.72 -41.34
CA GLU A 93 -41.99 65.33 -41.67
C GLU A 93 -41.60 64.52 -40.43
N THR A 94 -42.52 63.68 -39.95
CA THR A 94 -42.14 62.57 -39.05
C THR A 94 -41.48 61.49 -39.88
N VAL A 95 -40.19 61.64 -40.14
CA VAL A 95 -39.35 60.51 -40.57
C VAL A 95 -39.41 59.49 -39.44
N LYS A 96 -40.15 58.39 -39.65
CA LYS A 96 -40.03 57.20 -38.80
C LYS A 96 -38.58 56.75 -38.94
N ALA A 97 -37.74 57.10 -37.97
CA ALA A 97 -36.43 56.51 -37.85
C ALA A 97 -36.62 55.00 -37.79
N GLU A 98 -36.29 54.29 -38.87
CA GLU A 98 -36.00 52.86 -38.76
C GLU A 98 -34.95 52.77 -37.66
N LYS A 99 -35.27 52.06 -36.57
CA LYS A 99 -34.26 51.71 -35.58
C LYS A 99 -33.23 50.92 -36.36
N ALA A 100 -32.12 51.55 -36.73
CA ALA A 100 -30.93 50.84 -37.14
C ALA A 100 -30.70 49.77 -36.07
N GLU A 101 -30.75 48.49 -36.47
CA GLU A 101 -30.27 47.39 -35.64
C GLU A 101 -28.76 47.57 -35.49
N GLY A 102 -28.36 48.56 -34.70
CA GLY A 102 -26.97 48.78 -34.36
C GLY A 102 -26.48 47.50 -33.73
N LYS A 103 -25.59 46.79 -34.43
CA LYS A 103 -24.88 45.64 -33.89
C LYS A 103 -24.21 46.13 -32.62
N ARG A 104 -24.76 45.75 -31.46
CA ARG A 104 -24.13 46.05 -30.18
C ARG A 104 -22.73 45.45 -30.26
N PRO A 105 -21.66 46.23 -30.11
CA PRO A 105 -20.32 45.67 -30.14
C PRO A 105 -20.19 44.72 -28.95
N SER A 106 -20.28 43.41 -29.21
CA SER A 106 -20.09 42.37 -28.21
C SER A 106 -18.70 41.79 -28.39
N MET A 107 -17.89 41.81 -27.33
CA MET A 107 -16.56 41.23 -27.39
C MET A 107 -16.66 39.72 -27.15
N SER A 108 -16.11 38.93 -28.07
CA SER A 108 -15.94 37.48 -27.84
C SER A 108 -14.98 37.25 -26.69
N PHE A 109 -15.19 36.17 -25.92
CA PHE A 109 -14.31 35.81 -24.81
C PHE A 109 -12.87 35.55 -25.29
N LEU A 110 -12.68 34.98 -26.49
CA LEU A 110 -11.36 34.78 -27.08
C LEU A 110 -10.65 36.10 -27.40
N THR A 111 -11.40 37.10 -27.89
CA THR A 111 -10.87 38.45 -28.12
C THR A 111 -10.48 39.10 -26.80
N ALA A 112 -11.32 38.95 -25.76
CA ALA A 112 -11.02 39.41 -24.41
C ALA A 112 -9.77 38.74 -23.82
N LEU A 113 -9.58 37.44 -24.07
CA LEU A 113 -8.40 36.68 -23.67
C LEU A 113 -7.13 37.21 -24.35
N SER A 114 -7.15 37.40 -25.67
CA SER A 114 -6.01 37.94 -26.42
C SER A 114 -5.65 39.36 -25.99
N LEU A 115 -6.64 40.24 -25.82
CA LEU A 115 -6.47 41.60 -25.29
C LEU A 115 -5.87 41.58 -23.88
N SER A 116 -6.39 40.70 -23.02
CA SER A 116 -5.91 40.55 -21.66
C SER A 116 -4.46 40.06 -21.60
N LEU A 117 -4.08 39.11 -22.47
CA LEU A 117 -2.73 38.57 -22.57
C LEU A 117 -1.71 39.64 -22.98
N ASN A 118 -2.05 40.45 -24.01
CA ASN A 118 -1.23 41.60 -24.41
C ASN A 118 -1.11 42.63 -23.29
N ASN A 119 -2.19 42.88 -22.55
CA ASN A 119 -2.17 43.82 -21.42
C ASN A 119 -1.30 43.32 -20.26
N LEU A 120 -1.39 42.04 -19.89
CA LEU A 120 -0.54 41.43 -18.88
C LEU A 120 0.94 41.49 -19.26
N MET A 121 1.25 41.26 -20.53
CA MET A 121 2.62 41.37 -21.07
C MET A 121 3.25 42.76 -20.97
N THR A 122 2.44 43.84 -20.88
CA THR A 122 2.98 45.19 -20.65
C THR A 122 3.47 45.42 -19.23
N LYS A 123 2.99 44.64 -18.25
CA LYS A 123 3.32 44.77 -16.82
C LYS A 123 3.96 43.48 -16.25
N LYS A 124 4.99 42.96 -16.96
CA LYS A 124 5.63 41.66 -16.68
C LYS A 124 5.98 41.40 -15.21
N ALA A 125 6.60 42.36 -14.53
CA ALA A 125 7.03 42.19 -13.13
C ALA A 125 5.84 41.98 -12.17
N ARG A 126 4.77 42.75 -12.36
CA ARG A 126 3.56 42.64 -11.54
C ARG A 126 2.83 41.32 -11.80
N THR A 127 2.67 40.97 -13.07
CA THR A 127 2.03 39.71 -13.46
C THR A 127 2.80 38.52 -12.89
N PHE A 128 4.13 38.53 -12.97
CA PHE A 128 4.96 37.50 -12.36
C PHE A 128 4.77 37.41 -10.84
N LEU A 129 4.84 38.53 -10.10
CA LEU A 129 4.63 38.54 -8.64
C LEU A 129 3.23 38.00 -8.26
N THR A 130 2.22 38.33 -9.04
CA THR A 130 0.83 37.87 -8.80
C THR A 130 0.69 36.38 -9.05
N SER A 131 1.22 35.89 -10.17
CA SER A 131 1.21 34.46 -10.49
C SER A 131 2.10 33.66 -9.53
N PHE A 132 3.22 34.21 -9.07
CA PHE A 132 4.08 33.59 -8.07
C PHE A 132 3.38 33.49 -6.72
N ALA A 133 2.77 34.56 -6.22
CA ALA A 133 1.98 34.52 -4.98
C ALA A 133 0.82 33.51 -5.08
N GLY A 134 0.15 33.44 -6.24
CA GLY A 134 -0.88 32.43 -6.51
C GLY A 134 -0.35 31.00 -6.62
N SER A 135 0.94 30.82 -6.92
CA SER A 135 1.55 29.49 -7.06
C SER A 135 1.90 28.84 -5.72
N ILE A 136 2.05 29.60 -4.63
CA ILE A 136 2.47 29.09 -3.31
C ILE A 136 1.53 27.98 -2.80
N GLY A 137 0.21 28.20 -2.87
CA GLY A 137 -0.77 27.17 -2.49
C GLY A 137 -0.69 25.93 -3.38
N ILE A 138 -0.47 26.10 -4.68
CA ILE A 138 -0.34 24.99 -5.64
C ILE A 138 0.94 24.19 -5.38
N ILE A 139 2.06 24.86 -5.07
CA ILE A 139 3.32 24.20 -4.72
C ILE A 139 3.13 23.29 -3.50
N GLY A 140 2.46 23.80 -2.46
CA GLY A 140 2.18 23.02 -1.25
C GLY A 140 1.35 21.77 -1.52
N ILE A 141 0.26 21.90 -2.28
CA ILE A 141 -0.58 20.75 -2.67
C ILE A 141 0.20 19.77 -3.53
N ALA A 142 0.92 20.26 -4.53
CA ALA A 142 1.65 19.42 -5.47
C ALA A 142 2.76 18.63 -4.74
N LEU A 143 3.46 19.25 -3.79
CA LEU A 143 4.46 18.57 -2.96
C LEU A 143 3.83 17.48 -2.09
N ILE A 144 2.71 17.78 -1.42
CA ILE A 144 2.00 16.80 -0.59
C ILE A 144 1.42 15.67 -1.42
N LEU A 145 0.84 15.97 -2.60
CA LEU A 145 0.37 14.96 -3.53
C LEU A 145 1.53 14.07 -4.04
N SER A 146 2.68 14.67 -4.33
CA SER A 146 3.86 13.93 -4.79
C SER A 146 4.40 13.00 -3.71
N LEU A 147 4.46 13.49 -2.47
CA LEU A 147 4.91 12.71 -1.33
C LEU A 147 3.89 11.61 -0.99
N SER A 148 2.60 11.95 -0.91
CA SER A 148 1.53 11.01 -0.59
C SER A 148 1.41 9.89 -1.62
N ASN A 149 1.47 10.20 -2.92
CA ASN A 149 1.45 9.18 -3.97
C ASN A 149 2.69 8.25 -3.87
N GLY A 150 3.84 8.83 -3.55
CA GLY A 150 5.08 8.12 -3.28
C GLY A 150 5.02 7.17 -2.10
N VAL A 151 4.61 7.71 -0.95
CA VAL A 151 4.42 6.95 0.30
C VAL A 151 3.39 5.85 0.08
N ASN A 152 2.27 6.11 -0.59
CA ASN A 152 1.25 5.10 -0.87
C ASN A 152 1.79 3.98 -1.77
N ALA A 153 2.56 4.29 -2.81
CA ALA A 153 3.18 3.29 -3.66
C ALA A 153 4.23 2.45 -2.89
N TYR A 154 5.00 3.10 -2.01
CA TYR A 154 5.93 2.41 -1.12
C TYR A 154 5.19 1.53 -0.11
N ILE A 155 4.10 2.01 0.49
CA ILE A 155 3.24 1.24 1.38
C ILE A 155 2.72 0.02 0.62
N GLN A 156 2.07 0.19 -0.53
CA GLN A 156 1.53 -0.92 -1.32
C GLN A 156 2.59 -1.98 -1.62
N LYS A 157 3.82 -1.57 -1.94
CA LYS A 157 4.94 -2.49 -2.13
C LYS A 157 5.32 -3.22 -0.84
N VAL A 158 5.48 -2.50 0.27
CA VAL A 158 5.75 -3.10 1.57
C VAL A 158 4.60 -4.01 2.01
N GLU A 159 3.35 -3.68 1.70
CA GLU A 159 2.18 -4.49 1.98
C GLU A 159 2.20 -5.80 1.18
N GLU A 160 2.35 -5.73 -0.14
CA GLU A 160 2.47 -6.89 -1.04
C GLU A 160 3.59 -7.82 -0.56
N ASP A 161 4.76 -7.24 -0.28
CA ASP A 161 5.91 -8.04 0.14
C ASP A 161 5.78 -8.57 1.59
N THR A 162 5.22 -7.81 2.53
CA THR A 162 5.04 -8.26 3.93
C THR A 162 3.99 -9.36 3.99
N LEU A 163 2.88 -9.23 3.26
CA LEU A 163 1.81 -10.24 3.23
C LEU A 163 2.26 -11.53 2.54
N SER A 164 3.21 -11.45 1.60
CA SER A 164 3.86 -12.64 1.05
C SER A 164 4.76 -13.38 2.05
N SER A 165 5.29 -12.67 3.05
CA SER A 165 6.18 -13.25 4.07
C SER A 165 5.44 -13.70 5.33
N TYR A 166 4.22 -13.19 5.56
CA TYR A 166 3.44 -13.44 6.76
C TYR A 166 1.97 -13.73 6.42
N PRO A 167 1.62 -15.01 6.22
CA PRO A 167 0.27 -15.42 5.90
C PRO A 167 -0.68 -15.30 7.10
N ILE A 168 -1.98 -15.27 6.81
CA ILE A 168 -2.99 -15.64 7.81
C ILE A 168 -2.77 -17.13 8.10
N THR A 169 -2.37 -17.42 9.34
CA THR A 169 -2.02 -18.78 9.78
C THR A 169 -3.17 -19.36 10.59
N ILE A 170 -3.67 -20.51 10.15
CA ILE A 170 -4.76 -21.24 10.78
C ILE A 170 -4.24 -22.62 11.16
N GLU A 171 -3.98 -22.83 12.44
CA GLU A 171 -3.47 -24.09 12.98
C GLU A 171 -4.63 -24.99 13.43
N GLN A 172 -4.47 -26.31 13.33
CA GLN A 172 -5.49 -27.27 13.77
C GLN A 172 -5.81 -27.12 15.27
N ALA A 173 -4.82 -26.77 16.09
CA ALA A 173 -5.01 -26.43 17.49
C ALA A 173 -4.14 -25.22 17.79
N GLY A 174 -4.76 -24.10 18.16
CA GLY A 174 -4.07 -22.83 18.36
C GLY A 174 -4.83 -21.91 19.30
N MET A 175 -4.13 -20.90 19.81
CA MET A 175 -4.72 -19.84 20.62
C MET A 175 -4.81 -18.55 19.81
N ASP A 176 -5.97 -17.91 19.82
CA ASP A 176 -6.16 -16.59 19.22
C ASP A 176 -5.41 -15.52 20.03
N VAL A 177 -4.15 -15.29 19.68
CA VAL A 177 -3.30 -14.29 20.33
C VAL A 177 -3.78 -12.87 20.04
N SER A 178 -4.48 -12.66 18.92
CA SER A 178 -5.04 -11.35 18.55
C SER A 178 -6.12 -10.92 19.55
N ARG A 179 -7.02 -11.82 19.94
CA ARG A 179 -8.00 -11.61 21.00
C ARG A 179 -7.33 -11.40 22.35
N LEU A 180 -6.30 -12.19 22.68
CA LEU A 180 -5.53 -12.02 23.91
C LEU A 180 -4.93 -10.62 24.01
N VAL A 181 -4.25 -10.15 22.97
CA VAL A 181 -3.65 -8.81 22.92
C VAL A 181 -4.72 -7.72 22.96
N LYS A 182 -5.83 -7.88 22.23
CA LYS A 182 -6.93 -6.92 22.21
C LYS A 182 -7.62 -6.81 23.56
N ASP A 183 -7.84 -7.91 24.28
CA ASP A 183 -8.40 -7.88 25.62
C ASP A 183 -7.43 -7.21 26.62
N LEU A 184 -6.13 -7.50 26.52
CA LEU A 184 -5.09 -6.91 27.37
C LEU A 184 -4.91 -5.40 27.11
N MET A 185 -5.05 -4.94 25.87
CA MET A 185 -4.88 -3.53 25.49
C MET A 185 -6.18 -2.71 25.58
N GLY A 186 -7.33 -3.32 25.25
CA GLY A 186 -8.60 -2.65 24.99
C GLY A 186 -9.48 -2.41 26.22
N LYS A 187 -9.25 -3.10 27.34
CA LYS A 187 -10.07 -2.96 28.57
C LYS A 187 -9.50 -1.96 29.60
N ASN A 188 -8.72 -0.98 29.16
CA ASN A 188 -8.24 0.11 30.04
C ASN A 188 -9.21 1.30 30.13
N GLU A 189 -10.42 1.22 29.56
CA GLU A 189 -11.46 2.21 29.82
C GLU A 189 -11.92 2.10 31.29
N ALA A 190 -11.43 3.01 32.12
CA ALA A 190 -11.93 3.17 33.47
C ALA A 190 -13.41 3.59 33.40
N PRO A 191 -14.31 2.99 34.20
CA PRO A 191 -15.66 3.50 34.40
C PRO A 191 -15.60 5.01 34.67
N GLU A 192 -16.46 5.80 33.99
CA GLU A 192 -16.42 7.28 34.03
C GLU A 192 -16.47 7.85 35.46
N ASP A 193 -16.96 7.07 36.43
CA ASP A 193 -17.19 7.45 37.83
C ASP A 193 -16.10 6.97 38.83
N ARG A 194 -14.89 6.61 38.40
CA ARG A 194 -13.82 6.25 39.36
C ARG A 194 -13.16 7.47 40.01
N GLU A 195 -13.02 7.43 41.33
CA GLU A 195 -12.32 8.45 42.10
C GLU A 195 -10.80 8.40 41.79
N LYS A 196 -10.21 9.56 41.42
CA LYS A 196 -8.80 9.65 40.97
C LYS A 196 -7.77 9.57 42.09
N ASP A 197 -8.19 9.59 43.35
CA ASP A 197 -7.34 9.46 44.54
C ASP A 197 -7.25 8.02 45.07
N LYS A 198 -7.90 7.06 44.41
CA LYS A 198 -7.87 5.63 44.75
C LYS A 198 -7.14 4.80 43.69
N ILE A 199 -6.45 3.76 44.17
CA ILE A 199 -5.79 2.74 43.33
C ILE A 199 -6.73 1.53 43.24
N TYR A 200 -6.99 1.07 42.02
CA TYR A 200 -7.86 -0.08 41.74
C TYR A 200 -7.02 -1.23 41.18
N SER A 201 -7.30 -2.47 41.59
CA SER A 201 -6.68 -3.65 41.01
C SER A 201 -7.20 -3.91 39.59
N ASN A 202 -6.30 -4.27 38.68
CA ASN A 202 -6.64 -4.77 37.35
C ASN A 202 -6.38 -6.29 37.30
N SER A 203 -7.35 -7.07 36.82
CA SER A 203 -7.33 -8.55 36.82
C SER A 203 -6.59 -9.14 35.61
N ILE A 204 -5.52 -8.48 35.16
CA ILE A 204 -4.79 -8.83 33.93
C ILE A 204 -4.36 -10.31 33.93
N MET A 205 -3.83 -10.81 35.05
CA MET A 205 -3.35 -12.19 35.15
C MET A 205 -4.48 -13.23 35.09
N THR A 206 -5.61 -12.94 35.74
CA THR A 206 -6.78 -13.83 35.72
C THR A 206 -7.40 -13.86 34.33
N GLU A 207 -7.48 -12.72 33.65
CA GLU A 207 -7.96 -12.63 32.27
C GLU A 207 -7.00 -13.36 31.32
N MET A 208 -5.69 -13.15 31.44
CA MET A 208 -4.68 -13.89 30.67
C MET A 208 -4.85 -15.40 30.84
N MET A 209 -4.96 -15.90 32.08
CA MET A 209 -5.17 -17.33 32.33
C MET A 209 -6.50 -17.84 31.78
N THR A 210 -7.58 -17.06 31.91
CA THR A 210 -8.90 -17.45 31.41
C THR A 210 -8.90 -17.53 29.88
N THR A 211 -8.25 -16.58 29.21
CA THR A 211 -8.09 -16.57 27.76
C THR A 211 -7.15 -17.68 27.28
N MET A 212 -6.08 -18.02 28.02
CA MET A 212 -5.21 -19.14 27.67
C MET A 212 -5.91 -20.50 27.84
N VAL A 213 -6.74 -20.67 28.88
CA VAL A 213 -7.44 -21.93 29.15
C VAL A 213 -8.64 -22.12 28.22
N ASN A 214 -9.40 -21.06 27.95
CA ASN A 214 -10.60 -21.14 27.10
C ASN A 214 -10.34 -20.81 25.63
N GLY A 215 -9.15 -20.28 25.30
CA GLY A 215 -8.80 -19.80 23.96
C GLY A 215 -8.07 -20.81 23.09
N ILE A 216 -7.81 -22.03 23.58
CA ILE A 216 -7.35 -23.14 22.75
C ILE A 216 -8.57 -23.65 21.97
N SER A 217 -8.67 -23.28 20.71
CA SER A 217 -9.69 -23.82 19.81
C SER A 217 -9.08 -24.92 18.95
N GLU A 218 -9.82 -26.00 18.76
CA GLU A 218 -9.55 -26.99 17.72
C GLU A 218 -10.27 -26.57 16.44
N ASN A 219 -9.50 -26.21 15.42
CA ASN A 219 -10.02 -25.83 14.12
C ASN A 219 -10.22 -27.09 13.26
N ASN A 220 -11.41 -27.24 12.66
CA ASN A 220 -11.65 -28.29 11.67
C ASN A 220 -11.13 -27.85 10.29
N LEU A 221 -9.84 -28.07 10.05
CA LEU A 221 -9.19 -27.64 8.81
C LEU A 221 -9.62 -28.43 7.57
N GLU A 222 -10.19 -29.62 7.72
CA GLU A 222 -10.74 -30.40 6.59
C GLU A 222 -11.94 -29.69 5.97
N LEU A 223 -12.90 -29.27 6.81
CA LEU A 223 -14.08 -28.54 6.36
C LEU A 223 -13.71 -27.17 5.79
N LEU A 224 -12.79 -26.46 6.46
CA LEU A 224 -12.31 -25.17 5.97
C LEU A 224 -11.61 -25.31 4.62
N LYS A 225 -10.71 -26.28 4.45
CA LYS A 225 -10.07 -26.55 3.16
C LYS A 225 -11.10 -26.82 2.07
N ALA A 226 -12.08 -27.68 2.35
CA ALA A 226 -13.16 -28.00 1.41
C ALA A 226 -14.06 -26.78 1.09
N HIS A 227 -14.16 -25.81 1.99
CA HIS A 227 -14.85 -24.55 1.76
C HIS A 227 -14.00 -23.61 0.88
N ILE A 228 -12.72 -23.41 1.21
CA ILE A 228 -11.77 -22.61 0.43
C ILE A 228 -11.74 -23.08 -1.03
N GLU A 229 -11.63 -24.39 -1.26
CA GLU A 229 -11.60 -24.98 -2.61
C GLU A 229 -12.93 -24.79 -3.40
N LYS A 230 -14.04 -24.52 -2.72
CA LYS A 230 -15.36 -24.29 -3.36
C LYS A 230 -15.67 -22.81 -3.57
N THR A 231 -14.92 -21.91 -2.95
CA THR A 231 -15.20 -20.47 -2.90
C THR A 231 -14.13 -19.73 -3.71
N PRO A 232 -14.40 -19.38 -4.99
CA PRO A 232 -13.41 -18.79 -5.88
C PRO A 232 -12.87 -17.44 -5.41
N GLU A 233 -13.60 -16.73 -4.53
CA GLU A 233 -13.12 -15.47 -3.97
C GLU A 233 -11.82 -15.63 -3.16
N PHE A 234 -11.53 -16.80 -2.58
CA PHE A 234 -10.24 -17.03 -1.94
C PHE A 234 -9.10 -16.95 -2.96
N GLU A 235 -9.21 -17.62 -4.11
CA GLU A 235 -8.18 -17.62 -5.16
C GLU A 235 -8.00 -16.22 -5.78
N SER A 236 -9.08 -15.44 -5.95
CA SER A 236 -8.97 -14.08 -6.49
C SER A 236 -8.26 -13.11 -5.54
N ASN A 237 -8.32 -13.35 -4.23
CA ASN A 237 -7.78 -12.48 -3.19
C ASN A 237 -6.46 -12.99 -2.56
N THR A 238 -5.98 -14.16 -2.97
CA THR A 238 -4.76 -14.75 -2.41
C THR A 238 -3.69 -14.95 -3.49
N SER A 239 -2.44 -14.71 -3.13
CA SER A 239 -1.28 -15.02 -3.97
C SER A 239 -0.99 -16.52 -3.96
N GLU A 240 -1.18 -17.16 -2.82
CA GLU A 240 -1.03 -18.60 -2.60
C GLU A 240 -1.84 -19.05 -1.38
N ILE A 241 -2.23 -20.32 -1.34
CA ILE A 241 -2.71 -21.00 -0.14
C ILE A 241 -1.86 -22.24 0.09
N GLU A 242 -1.05 -22.23 1.15
CA GLU A 242 -0.20 -23.35 1.53
C GLU A 242 -0.91 -24.25 2.56
N TYR A 243 -0.86 -25.56 2.30
CA TYR A 243 -1.33 -26.59 3.21
C TYR A 243 -0.12 -27.35 3.78
N LYS A 244 0.13 -27.23 5.09
CA LYS A 244 1.15 -28.03 5.80
C LYS A 244 0.49 -29.25 6.46
N TYR A 245 1.26 -30.33 6.58
CA TYR A 245 0.81 -31.61 7.12
C TYR A 245 1.74 -32.06 8.26
N ALA A 246 1.24 -32.94 9.12
CA ALA A 246 2.01 -33.45 10.26
C ALA A 246 3.14 -34.41 9.86
N THR A 247 3.12 -34.95 8.64
CA THR A 247 4.19 -35.80 8.11
C THR A 247 5.53 -35.07 8.14
N VAL A 248 6.52 -35.70 8.79
CA VAL A 248 7.87 -35.12 8.95
C VAL A 248 8.76 -35.51 7.78
N MET A 249 9.47 -34.54 7.22
CA MET A 249 10.44 -34.78 6.15
C MET A 249 11.83 -35.08 6.74
N ASN A 250 12.21 -36.36 6.81
CA ASN A 250 13.52 -36.74 7.36
C ASN A 250 14.60 -36.71 6.27
N ILE A 251 15.44 -35.67 6.29
CA ILE A 251 16.52 -35.48 5.32
C ILE A 251 17.87 -35.74 5.97
N TYR A 252 18.74 -36.42 5.23
CA TYR A 252 20.10 -36.76 5.63
C TYR A 252 21.12 -36.24 4.60
N ASP A 253 22.29 -35.82 5.08
CA ASP A 253 23.44 -35.53 4.22
C ASP A 253 24.09 -36.84 3.69
N GLU A 254 25.07 -36.71 2.79
CA GLU A 254 25.81 -37.88 2.26
C GLU A 254 26.65 -38.61 3.33
N LYS A 255 26.91 -37.97 4.47
CA LYS A 255 27.65 -38.58 5.59
C LYS A 255 26.72 -39.37 6.52
N GLY A 256 25.40 -39.31 6.30
CA GLY A 256 24.38 -39.98 7.11
C GLY A 256 23.94 -39.20 8.35
N ASN A 257 24.26 -37.90 8.45
CA ASN A 257 23.77 -37.03 9.51
C ASN A 257 22.37 -36.50 9.15
N ARG A 258 21.46 -36.45 10.13
CA ARG A 258 20.12 -35.88 9.92
C ARG A 258 20.19 -34.34 9.88
N VAL A 259 19.83 -33.77 8.75
CA VAL A 259 19.80 -32.32 8.47
C VAL A 259 18.39 -31.73 8.51
N ASN A 260 17.36 -32.57 8.41
CA ASN A 260 15.96 -32.17 8.65
C ASN A 260 15.19 -33.30 9.38
N PRO A 261 14.39 -33.01 10.42
CA PRO A 261 14.32 -31.74 11.16
C PRO A 261 15.68 -31.28 11.70
N ASN A 262 15.88 -29.97 11.77
CA ASN A 262 17.15 -29.36 12.15
C ASN A 262 17.57 -29.78 13.58
N THR A 263 18.79 -30.29 13.70
CA THR A 263 19.36 -30.76 14.97
C THR A 263 20.24 -29.71 15.68
N VAL A 264 20.55 -28.59 15.03
CA VAL A 264 21.46 -27.56 15.56
C VAL A 264 21.01 -27.06 16.93
N PHE A 265 19.73 -26.76 17.10
CA PHE A 265 19.21 -26.26 18.37
C PHE A 265 19.29 -27.30 19.49
N THR A 266 18.88 -28.54 19.22
CA THR A 266 18.96 -29.66 20.17
C THR A 266 20.39 -29.96 20.58
N THR A 267 21.34 -29.88 19.64
CA THR A 267 22.77 -30.12 19.92
C THR A 267 23.38 -29.02 20.78
N VAL A 268 22.98 -27.76 20.59
CA VAL A 268 23.50 -26.60 21.32
C VAL A 268 22.92 -26.49 22.74
N PHE A 269 21.61 -26.73 22.90
CA PHE A 269 20.90 -26.48 24.16
C PHE A 269 20.47 -27.76 24.92
N GLY A 270 20.61 -28.93 24.31
CA GLY A 270 20.17 -30.22 24.85
C GLY A 270 18.67 -30.48 24.67
N GLU A 271 18.28 -31.75 24.66
CA GLU A 271 16.90 -32.19 24.40
C GLU A 271 15.87 -31.62 25.40
N SER A 272 16.23 -31.55 26.68
CA SER A 272 15.34 -31.04 27.73
C SER A 272 15.02 -29.54 27.60
N ALA A 273 15.96 -28.76 27.06
CA ALA A 273 15.72 -27.34 26.77
C ALA A 273 14.94 -27.17 25.47
N ALA A 274 15.26 -27.98 24.45
CA ALA A 274 14.59 -27.97 23.15
C ALA A 274 13.11 -28.36 23.21
N GLN A 275 12.73 -29.27 24.12
CA GLN A 275 11.32 -29.70 24.29
C GLN A 275 10.47 -28.74 25.13
N SER A 276 11.05 -27.71 25.75
CA SER A 276 10.28 -26.80 26.58
C SER A 276 9.44 -25.83 25.73
N GLN A 277 8.11 -25.83 25.94
CA GLN A 277 7.15 -24.99 25.19
C GLN A 277 7.54 -23.50 25.18
N GLN A 278 8.22 -23.04 26.23
CA GLN A 278 8.70 -21.67 26.40
C GLN A 278 9.69 -21.23 25.31
N TYR A 279 10.39 -22.17 24.66
CA TYR A 279 11.33 -21.90 23.56
C TYR A 279 10.77 -22.26 22.17
N SER A 280 9.78 -23.16 22.09
CA SER A 280 9.06 -23.47 20.84
C SER A 280 8.30 -22.25 20.27
N GLY A 281 7.81 -21.35 21.12
CA GLY A 281 7.24 -20.07 20.67
C GLY A 281 8.29 -19.11 20.12
N MET A 282 9.58 -19.28 20.47
CA MET A 282 10.70 -18.45 20.00
C MET A 282 11.22 -18.93 18.63
N SER A 283 11.04 -20.20 18.29
CA SER A 283 11.31 -20.74 16.94
C SER A 283 10.31 -20.25 15.88
N SER A 284 9.09 -19.84 16.25
CA SER A 284 8.16 -19.21 15.29
C SER A 284 8.56 -17.77 14.93
N PHE A 285 9.38 -17.10 15.77
CA PHE A 285 9.90 -15.75 15.52
C PHE A 285 11.32 -15.72 14.95
N SER A 286 12.12 -16.76 15.21
CA SER A 286 13.44 -16.93 14.63
C SER A 286 13.30 -17.86 13.44
N ASN A 287 13.51 -17.34 12.23
CA ASN A 287 13.38 -18.03 10.93
C ASN A 287 14.35 -19.24 10.83
N THR A 288 14.07 -20.28 11.60
CA THR A 288 14.93 -21.44 11.89
C THR A 288 14.56 -22.65 11.03
N GLU A 289 13.44 -22.55 10.31
CA GLU A 289 13.00 -23.51 9.31
C GLU A 289 13.84 -23.31 8.04
N VAL A 290 14.87 -24.14 7.87
CA VAL A 290 15.80 -24.07 6.72
C VAL A 290 15.17 -24.67 5.47
N TRP A 291 14.25 -25.62 5.61
CA TRP A 291 13.59 -26.28 4.48
C TRP A 291 12.20 -25.69 4.27
N THR A 292 12.00 -25.00 3.15
CA THR A 292 10.78 -24.24 2.86
C THR A 292 10.15 -24.70 1.56
N ARG A 293 8.82 -24.83 1.54
CA ARG A 293 8.08 -25.09 0.32
C ARG A 293 8.13 -23.85 -0.58
N LEU A 294 8.41 -24.04 -1.86
CA LEU A 294 8.29 -22.98 -2.87
C LEU A 294 6.82 -22.75 -3.23
N PHE A 295 6.48 -21.50 -3.53
CA PHE A 295 5.19 -21.15 -4.12
C PHE A 295 4.96 -21.93 -5.42
N ASP A 296 3.75 -22.45 -5.63
CA ASP A 296 3.40 -23.20 -6.84
C ASP A 296 3.13 -22.23 -8.01
N ASN A 297 2.75 -20.98 -7.70
CA ASN A 297 2.59 -19.91 -8.68
C ASN A 297 3.95 -19.47 -9.28
N SER A 298 4.27 -20.02 -10.46
CA SER A 298 5.50 -19.69 -11.21
C SER A 298 5.69 -18.19 -11.51
N GLU A 299 4.63 -17.46 -11.88
CA GLU A 299 4.74 -16.02 -12.17
C GLU A 299 5.11 -15.22 -10.91
N PHE A 300 4.56 -15.62 -9.76
CA PHE A 300 4.91 -15.03 -8.48
C PHE A 300 6.36 -15.37 -8.08
N LEU A 301 6.76 -16.63 -8.23
CA LEU A 301 8.11 -17.08 -7.90
C LEU A 301 9.18 -16.36 -8.73
N GLU A 302 8.95 -16.16 -10.03
CA GLU A 302 9.85 -15.43 -10.93
C GLU A 302 9.95 -13.93 -10.60
N LYS A 303 8.91 -13.32 -10.00
CA LYS A 303 8.97 -11.93 -9.52
C LYS A 303 9.78 -11.79 -8.23
N GLN A 304 9.79 -12.83 -7.40
CA GLN A 304 10.44 -12.81 -6.08
C GLN A 304 11.91 -13.23 -6.14
N TYR A 305 12.28 -14.15 -7.05
CA TYR A 305 13.62 -14.73 -7.09
C TYR A 305 14.22 -14.81 -8.50
N ASP A 306 15.48 -14.41 -8.61
CA ASP A 306 16.34 -14.63 -9.76
C ASP A 306 17.10 -15.95 -9.61
N VAL A 307 17.16 -16.75 -10.67
CA VAL A 307 18.06 -17.92 -10.74
C VAL A 307 19.46 -17.46 -11.12
N ILE A 308 20.41 -17.60 -10.20
CA ILE A 308 21.80 -17.14 -10.41
C ILE A 308 22.72 -18.27 -10.88
N ALA A 309 22.34 -19.53 -10.64
CA ALA A 309 23.02 -20.71 -11.16
C ALA A 309 22.03 -21.88 -11.29
N GLY A 310 22.22 -22.77 -12.27
CA GLY A 310 21.33 -23.92 -12.50
C GLY A 310 19.94 -23.53 -13.02
N ARG A 311 18.88 -24.10 -12.43
CA ARG A 311 17.47 -23.87 -12.79
C ARG A 311 16.52 -24.08 -11.59
N MET A 312 15.26 -23.69 -11.74
CA MET A 312 14.20 -24.05 -10.79
C MET A 312 13.91 -25.58 -10.81
N PRO A 313 13.37 -26.15 -9.71
CA PRO A 313 13.00 -27.56 -9.66
C PRO A 313 11.86 -27.92 -10.62
N GLU A 314 12.01 -29.04 -11.34
CA GLU A 314 10.99 -29.57 -12.24
C GLU A 314 10.35 -30.85 -11.68
N LYS A 315 11.14 -31.66 -10.97
CA LYS A 315 10.70 -32.91 -10.33
C LYS A 315 10.51 -32.75 -8.83
N TYR A 316 9.73 -33.64 -8.23
CA TYR A 316 9.44 -33.63 -6.79
C TYR A 316 10.70 -33.73 -5.92
N ASN A 317 11.74 -34.46 -6.36
CA ASN A 317 12.98 -34.67 -5.62
C ASN A 317 14.10 -33.69 -6.00
N GLU A 318 13.77 -32.61 -6.72
CA GLU A 318 14.70 -31.53 -7.03
C GLU A 318 14.44 -30.35 -6.09
N ILE A 319 15.52 -29.70 -5.65
CA ILE A 319 15.48 -28.55 -4.72
C ILE A 319 16.39 -27.43 -5.21
N VAL A 320 16.20 -26.24 -4.66
CA VAL A 320 17.08 -25.07 -4.87
C VAL A 320 17.60 -24.55 -3.55
N LEU A 321 18.78 -23.93 -3.59
CA LEU A 321 19.33 -23.21 -2.44
C LEU A 321 19.15 -21.70 -2.65
N ALA A 322 18.50 -21.04 -1.71
CA ALA A 322 18.35 -19.60 -1.70
C ALA A 322 19.50 -18.94 -0.94
N VAL A 323 20.07 -17.89 -1.52
CA VAL A 323 21.08 -17.02 -0.90
C VAL A 323 20.51 -15.63 -0.67
N ASP A 324 21.12 -14.85 0.22
CA ASP A 324 20.72 -13.45 0.44
C ASP A 324 21.10 -12.55 -0.75
N LYS A 325 20.73 -11.26 -0.68
CA LYS A 325 21.03 -10.26 -1.72
C LYS A 325 22.53 -10.12 -2.02
N ASN A 326 23.40 -10.50 -1.08
CA ASN A 326 24.85 -10.43 -1.15
C ASN A 326 25.52 -11.76 -1.54
N ASN A 327 24.76 -12.80 -1.90
CA ASN A 327 25.25 -14.18 -2.10
C ASN A 327 25.77 -14.87 -0.84
N GLN A 328 25.22 -14.54 0.32
CA GLN A 328 25.59 -15.13 1.59
C GLN A 328 24.54 -16.14 2.03
N ILE A 329 25.02 -17.15 2.76
CA ILE A 329 24.21 -18.11 3.50
C ILE A 329 24.72 -18.03 4.93
N SER A 330 23.81 -17.99 5.90
CA SER A 330 24.19 -17.94 7.31
C SER A 330 24.94 -19.20 7.72
N ASP A 331 25.82 -19.04 8.71
CA ASP A 331 26.47 -20.18 9.35
C ASP A 331 25.45 -21.16 9.95
N TYR A 332 24.34 -20.66 10.51
CA TYR A 332 23.23 -21.48 10.97
C TYR A 332 22.69 -22.41 9.88
N THR A 333 22.40 -21.89 8.69
CA THR A 333 21.94 -22.70 7.55
C THR A 333 23.04 -23.67 7.10
N LEU A 334 24.31 -23.27 7.10
CA LEU A 334 25.42 -24.17 6.78
C LEU A 334 25.55 -25.35 7.76
N TYR A 335 25.40 -25.10 9.07
CA TYR A 335 25.37 -26.18 10.07
C TYR A 335 24.14 -27.07 9.89
N SER A 336 22.98 -26.45 9.63
CA SER A 336 21.71 -27.16 9.46
C SER A 336 21.71 -28.08 8.23
N LEU A 337 22.45 -27.72 7.17
CA LEU A 337 22.62 -28.54 5.97
C LEU A 337 23.81 -29.52 6.04
N GLY A 338 24.54 -29.58 7.17
CA GLY A 338 25.71 -30.44 7.32
C GLY A 338 26.96 -30.00 6.55
N LEU A 339 26.96 -28.77 6.01
CA LEU A 339 28.10 -28.16 5.31
C LEU A 339 29.19 -27.70 6.30
N LYS A 340 28.78 -27.26 7.50
CA LYS A 340 29.68 -27.08 8.64
C LYS A 340 29.42 -28.15 9.70
N ASP A 341 30.46 -28.56 10.42
CA ASP A 341 30.36 -29.58 11.46
C ASP A 341 29.76 -28.97 12.74
N VAL A 342 28.60 -29.48 13.16
CA VAL A 342 27.89 -29.02 14.37
C VAL A 342 28.75 -29.17 15.64
N LYS A 343 29.77 -30.05 15.64
CA LYS A 343 30.73 -30.17 16.75
C LYS A 343 31.49 -28.87 17.04
N GLU A 344 31.71 -28.03 16.03
CA GLU A 344 32.32 -26.70 16.22
C GLU A 344 31.47 -25.84 17.16
N LEU A 345 30.14 -25.88 17.02
CA LEU A 345 29.21 -25.17 17.89
C LEU A 345 29.22 -25.73 19.32
N GLU A 346 29.27 -27.05 19.49
CA GLU A 346 29.38 -27.66 20.82
C GLU A 346 30.64 -27.20 21.55
N GLU A 347 31.77 -27.13 20.86
CA GLU A 347 33.03 -26.65 21.43
C GLU A 347 32.97 -25.16 21.77
N MET A 348 32.38 -24.35 20.90
CA MET A 348 32.15 -22.92 21.17
C MET A 348 31.26 -22.75 22.42
N MET A 349 30.20 -23.53 22.56
CA MET A 349 29.32 -23.49 23.73
C MET A 349 30.03 -23.93 25.01
N LYS A 350 30.83 -24.99 24.96
CA LYS A 350 31.66 -25.42 26.10
C LYS A 350 32.63 -24.31 26.53
N LYS A 351 33.27 -23.63 25.58
CA LYS A 351 34.13 -22.46 25.85
C LYS A 351 33.35 -21.31 26.48
N ALA A 352 32.17 -20.97 25.95
CA ALA A 352 31.29 -19.95 26.54
C ALA A 352 30.88 -20.28 27.98
N GLN A 353 30.48 -21.53 28.24
CA GLN A 353 30.11 -21.99 29.58
C GLN A 353 31.29 -21.91 30.56
N ASN A 354 32.51 -22.12 30.07
CA ASN A 354 33.74 -21.94 30.85
C ASN A 354 34.15 -20.46 31.02
N GLY A 355 33.38 -19.51 30.47
CA GLY A 355 33.68 -18.08 30.52
C GLY A 355 34.82 -17.66 29.58
N GLU A 356 35.21 -18.52 28.64
CA GLU A 356 36.23 -18.23 27.64
C GLU A 356 35.66 -17.32 26.54
N LYS A 357 36.51 -16.45 25.98
CA LYS A 357 36.13 -15.58 24.86
C LYS A 357 36.03 -16.41 23.58
N ILE A 358 34.88 -16.31 22.91
CA ILE A 358 34.67 -16.94 21.60
C ILE A 358 35.11 -15.96 20.52
N GLU A 359 36.01 -16.38 19.64
CA GLU A 359 36.38 -15.62 18.45
C GLU A 359 35.43 -15.97 17.29
N PRO A 360 35.16 -15.03 16.36
CA PRO A 360 34.33 -15.30 15.19
C PRO A 360 34.92 -16.43 14.34
N THR A 361 34.06 -17.29 13.77
CA THR A 361 34.52 -18.33 12.83
C THR A 361 34.98 -17.70 11.51
N GLU A 362 35.96 -18.32 10.86
CA GLU A 362 36.43 -17.85 9.55
C GLU A 362 35.33 -18.01 8.50
N GLU A 363 35.29 -17.07 7.55
CA GLU A 363 34.37 -17.12 6.42
C GLU A 363 34.73 -18.30 5.50
N VAL A 364 33.75 -19.14 5.20
CA VAL A 364 33.91 -20.28 4.30
C VAL A 364 33.26 -19.93 2.96
N THR A 365 34.01 -20.08 1.86
CA THR A 365 33.52 -19.82 0.51
C THR A 365 33.25 -21.13 -0.23
N TYR A 366 32.08 -21.21 -0.88
CA TYR A 366 31.70 -22.31 -1.76
C TYR A 366 31.56 -21.80 -3.20
N SER A 367 31.98 -22.59 -4.18
CA SER A 367 31.66 -22.32 -5.58
C SER A 367 30.22 -22.73 -5.89
N TYR A 368 29.63 -22.20 -6.97
CA TYR A 368 28.30 -22.65 -7.41
C TYR A 368 28.27 -24.13 -7.74
N ASP A 369 29.36 -24.69 -8.27
CA ASP A 369 29.45 -26.13 -8.55
C ASP A 369 29.48 -26.95 -7.25
N ASP A 370 30.10 -26.46 -6.18
CA ASP A 370 30.09 -27.16 -4.87
C ASP A 370 28.65 -27.30 -4.35
N ILE A 371 27.85 -26.24 -4.50
CA ILE A 371 26.45 -26.21 -4.06
C ILE A 371 25.55 -27.06 -4.97
N LEU A 372 25.70 -26.96 -6.29
CA LEU A 372 24.89 -27.72 -7.25
C LEU A 372 25.17 -29.22 -7.21
N ASN A 373 26.34 -29.63 -6.69
CA ASN A 373 26.68 -31.03 -6.49
C ASN A 373 26.17 -31.60 -5.15
N LEU A 374 25.56 -30.79 -4.29
CA LEU A 374 25.01 -31.27 -3.03
C LEU A 374 23.86 -32.24 -3.27
N LYS A 375 23.92 -33.36 -2.52
CA LYS A 375 22.91 -34.40 -2.52
C LYS A 375 22.50 -34.72 -1.10
N PHE A 376 21.23 -35.03 -0.97
CA PHE A 376 20.63 -35.44 0.28
C PHE A 376 19.85 -36.73 0.08
N LYS A 377 19.55 -37.42 1.18
CA LYS A 377 18.71 -38.61 1.20
C LYS A 377 17.47 -38.38 2.03
N LEU A 378 16.31 -38.75 1.48
CA LEU A 378 15.02 -38.74 2.16
C LEU A 378 14.67 -40.13 2.68
N LEU A 379 14.26 -40.20 3.95
CA LEU A 379 13.60 -41.37 4.54
C LEU A 379 12.20 -41.03 5.04
N CYS A 380 11.29 -41.98 4.88
CA CYS A 380 9.94 -41.89 5.44
C CYS A 380 9.96 -42.27 6.92
N ASN A 381 9.03 -41.73 7.71
CA ASN A 381 8.85 -42.13 9.11
C ASN A 381 8.64 -43.64 9.27
N THR A 382 8.02 -44.29 8.29
CA THR A 382 7.76 -45.74 8.29
C THR A 382 9.00 -46.58 8.02
N ASP A 383 10.06 -46.00 7.44
CA ASP A 383 11.32 -46.71 7.13
C ASP A 383 12.16 -46.99 8.39
N TYR A 384 11.85 -46.34 9.51
CA TYR A 384 12.47 -46.60 10.82
C TYR A 384 11.93 -47.85 11.52
N PHE A 385 10.89 -48.50 10.96
CA PHE A 385 10.25 -49.65 11.57
C PHE A 385 10.68 -50.95 10.90
N GLU A 386 10.99 -51.96 11.71
CA GLU A 386 11.29 -53.31 11.23
C GLU A 386 10.29 -54.31 11.79
N LYS A 387 9.79 -55.18 10.92
CA LYS A 387 8.90 -56.27 11.29
C LYS A 387 9.72 -57.42 11.89
N SER A 388 9.44 -57.75 13.14
CA SER A 388 10.08 -58.84 13.88
C SER A 388 9.51 -60.21 13.50
N GLU A 389 10.21 -61.30 13.87
CA GLU A 389 9.82 -62.68 13.56
C GLU A 389 8.46 -63.08 14.15
N ASN A 390 8.06 -62.44 15.26
CA ASN A 390 6.75 -62.63 15.90
C ASN A 390 5.62 -61.81 15.23
N GLY A 391 5.91 -61.07 14.15
CA GLY A 391 4.95 -60.27 13.40
C GLY A 391 4.71 -58.86 13.94
N LEU A 392 5.33 -58.48 15.07
CA LEU A 392 5.26 -57.14 15.65
C LEU A 392 6.24 -56.17 14.98
N TRP A 393 5.94 -54.88 15.03
CA TRP A 393 6.80 -53.83 14.48
C TRP A 393 7.62 -53.14 15.57
N VAL A 394 8.92 -53.00 15.34
CA VAL A 394 9.85 -52.37 16.29
C VAL A 394 10.33 -51.05 15.70
N ASN A 395 10.18 -49.97 16.46
CA ASN A 395 10.74 -48.67 16.13
C ASN A 395 12.26 -48.70 16.38
N LYS A 396 13.05 -48.46 15.33
CA LYS A 396 14.53 -48.45 15.36
C LYS A 396 15.11 -47.06 15.02
N THR A 397 14.36 -46.00 15.32
CA THR A 397 14.81 -44.61 15.08
C THR A 397 16.16 -44.31 15.76
N ASP A 398 16.40 -44.86 16.95
CA ASP A 398 17.62 -44.62 17.73
C ASP A 398 18.78 -45.59 17.40
N ASP A 399 18.58 -46.55 16.49
CA ASP A 399 19.61 -47.49 16.03
C ASP A 399 20.34 -46.92 14.81
N GLU A 400 21.46 -46.23 15.04
CA GLU A 400 22.25 -45.57 13.99
C GLU A 400 22.66 -46.53 12.85
N LEU A 401 23.02 -47.78 13.18
CA LEU A 401 23.43 -48.77 12.18
C LEU A 401 22.25 -49.21 11.32
N PHE A 402 21.07 -49.37 11.93
CA PHE A 402 19.85 -49.65 11.21
C PHE A 402 19.49 -48.49 10.28
N VAL A 403 19.50 -47.24 10.77
CA VAL A 403 19.20 -46.05 9.96
C VAL A 403 20.16 -45.92 8.77
N GLN A 404 21.47 -46.12 8.97
CA GLN A 404 22.45 -46.13 7.87
C GLN A 404 22.16 -47.23 6.84
N SER A 405 21.78 -48.42 7.29
CA SER A 405 21.34 -49.50 6.39
C SER A 405 20.09 -49.11 5.60
N GLN A 406 19.11 -48.46 6.22
CA GLN A 406 17.90 -48.00 5.53
C GLN A 406 18.18 -46.87 4.55
N LEU A 407 19.04 -45.92 4.90
CA LEU A 407 19.50 -44.87 3.99
C LEU A 407 20.13 -45.45 2.71
N ALA A 408 20.90 -46.53 2.83
CA ALA A 408 21.51 -47.19 1.69
C ALA A 408 20.51 -48.00 0.84
N LYS A 409 19.47 -48.57 1.45
CA LYS A 409 18.49 -49.46 0.78
C LYS A 409 17.28 -48.73 0.20
N LEU A 410 16.73 -47.79 0.96
CA LEU A 410 15.44 -47.14 0.72
C LEU A 410 15.54 -45.61 0.55
N GLY A 411 16.68 -45.01 0.92
CA GLY A 411 16.88 -43.57 0.87
C GLY A 411 16.78 -43.01 -0.56
N GLU A 412 15.81 -42.13 -0.78
CA GLU A 412 15.59 -41.46 -2.06
C GLU A 412 16.51 -40.24 -2.19
N ASP A 413 17.17 -40.09 -3.35
CA ASP A 413 18.09 -38.97 -3.57
C ASP A 413 17.31 -37.67 -3.85
N ILE A 414 17.63 -36.62 -3.09
CA ILE A 414 17.22 -35.24 -3.31
C ILE A 414 18.42 -34.45 -3.80
N THR A 415 18.25 -33.72 -4.90
CA THR A 415 19.36 -33.04 -5.58
C THR A 415 19.14 -31.54 -5.71
N VAL A 416 20.19 -30.77 -5.42
CA VAL A 416 20.19 -29.32 -5.69
C VAL A 416 20.35 -29.07 -7.18
N VAL A 417 19.38 -28.42 -7.83
CA VAL A 417 19.39 -28.14 -9.27
C VAL A 417 19.57 -26.67 -9.62
N GLY A 418 19.51 -25.79 -8.62
CA GLY A 418 19.69 -24.36 -8.82
C GLY A 418 19.99 -23.60 -7.55
N ILE A 419 20.47 -22.38 -7.74
CA ILE A 419 20.71 -21.39 -6.70
C ILE A 419 19.89 -20.15 -7.05
N ILE A 420 19.08 -19.70 -6.10
CA ILE A 420 18.17 -18.55 -6.27
C ILE A 420 18.57 -17.40 -5.37
N ARG A 421 18.31 -16.18 -5.80
CA ARG A 421 18.56 -14.94 -5.04
C ARG A 421 17.32 -14.06 -5.09
N PRO A 422 16.95 -13.35 -4.01
CA PRO A 422 15.91 -12.33 -4.07
C PRO A 422 16.13 -11.35 -5.24
N ALA A 423 15.08 -11.12 -6.04
CA ALA A 423 15.14 -10.22 -7.18
C ALA A 423 15.35 -8.76 -6.76
N GLU A 424 15.96 -7.93 -7.63
CA GLU A 424 16.20 -6.51 -7.33
C GLU A 424 14.90 -5.76 -7.01
N GLY A 425 14.82 -5.21 -5.80
CA GLY A 425 13.64 -4.49 -5.35
C GLY A 425 12.53 -5.38 -4.79
N SER A 426 12.69 -6.70 -4.71
CA SER A 426 11.82 -7.53 -3.86
C SER A 426 12.14 -7.26 -2.38
N VAL A 427 11.10 -7.27 -1.54
CA VAL A 427 11.27 -7.37 -0.07
C VAL A 427 11.11 -8.82 0.37
N ALA A 428 11.21 -9.79 -0.56
CA ALA A 428 11.53 -11.17 -0.24
C ALA A 428 12.64 -11.18 0.81
N ASN A 429 12.38 -11.89 1.92
CA ASN A 429 13.18 -11.86 3.12
C ASN A 429 14.68 -11.89 2.78
N ASP A 430 15.46 -10.99 3.39
CA ASP A 430 16.89 -11.23 3.63
C ASP A 430 16.97 -12.43 4.57
N THR A 431 16.74 -13.61 4.01
CA THR A 431 16.76 -14.87 4.74
C THR A 431 18.20 -15.20 5.05
N ALA A 432 18.38 -15.98 6.12
CA ALA A 432 19.65 -16.58 6.48
C ALA A 432 20.14 -17.64 5.45
N GLY A 433 19.55 -17.67 4.25
CA GLY A 433 19.57 -18.76 3.27
C GLY A 433 18.64 -19.91 3.65
N PHE A 434 17.95 -20.50 2.68
CA PHE A 434 17.02 -21.63 2.86
C PHE A 434 17.07 -22.60 1.67
N VAL A 435 16.52 -23.80 1.85
CA VAL A 435 16.33 -24.80 0.79
C VAL A 435 14.87 -24.81 0.35
N GLY A 436 14.63 -24.50 -0.92
CA GLY A 436 13.32 -24.52 -1.55
C GLY A 436 12.99 -25.88 -2.16
N TYR A 437 11.84 -26.46 -1.80
CA TYR A 437 11.32 -27.70 -2.40
C TYR A 437 9.90 -27.52 -2.95
N LYS A 438 9.49 -28.36 -3.92
CA LYS A 438 8.13 -28.28 -4.48
C LYS A 438 7.09 -29.01 -3.61
N SER A 439 5.84 -28.58 -3.73
CA SER A 439 4.67 -29.20 -3.13
C SER A 439 4.59 -30.72 -3.28
N GLU A 440 4.94 -31.22 -4.47
CA GLU A 440 4.82 -32.64 -4.80
C GLU A 440 5.78 -33.54 -4.00
N LEU A 441 6.85 -32.98 -3.42
CA LEU A 441 7.74 -33.74 -2.52
C LEU A 441 6.99 -34.23 -1.28
N MET A 442 6.20 -33.34 -0.68
CA MET A 442 5.41 -33.69 0.50
C MET A 442 4.25 -34.60 0.15
N GLU A 443 3.60 -34.41 -1.00
CA GLU A 443 2.55 -35.32 -1.47
C GLU A 443 3.09 -36.74 -1.71
N HIS A 444 4.26 -36.85 -2.34
CA HIS A 444 4.96 -38.12 -2.53
C HIS A 444 5.27 -38.79 -1.18
N LEU A 445 5.81 -38.02 -0.22
CA LEU A 445 6.12 -38.52 1.10
C LEU A 445 4.87 -39.03 1.85
N ILE A 446 3.79 -38.24 1.85
CA ILE A 446 2.51 -38.60 2.49
C ILE A 446 1.93 -39.87 1.87
N ASN A 447 1.93 -39.97 0.54
CA ASN A 447 1.42 -41.15 -0.16
C ASN A 447 2.26 -42.39 0.16
N LYS A 448 3.60 -42.27 0.12
CA LYS A 448 4.52 -43.38 0.43
C LYS A 448 4.36 -43.88 1.87
N VAL A 449 4.21 -42.97 2.85
CA VAL A 449 3.91 -43.32 4.25
C VAL A 449 2.57 -44.05 4.35
N ASN A 450 1.52 -43.50 3.75
CA ASN A 450 0.18 -44.09 3.78
C ASN A 450 0.13 -45.49 3.13
N ASP A 451 0.95 -45.71 2.11
CA ASP A 451 1.03 -46.98 1.40
C ASP A 451 1.94 -48.03 2.04
N SER A 452 2.66 -47.68 3.12
CA SER A 452 3.56 -48.58 3.82
C SER A 452 2.84 -49.76 4.46
N GLU A 453 3.56 -50.88 4.63
CA GLU A 453 3.01 -52.10 5.21
C GLU A 453 2.55 -51.90 6.67
N ILE A 454 3.34 -51.17 7.48
CA ILE A 454 3.02 -50.91 8.88
C ILE A 454 1.75 -50.07 9.04
N VAL A 455 1.56 -49.05 8.20
CA VAL A 455 0.34 -48.22 8.22
C VAL A 455 -0.87 -49.03 7.78
N LYS A 456 -0.73 -49.86 6.74
CA LYS A 456 -1.80 -50.78 6.31
C LYS A 456 -2.15 -51.79 7.39
N ALA A 457 -1.16 -52.31 8.12
CA ALA A 457 -1.37 -53.21 9.25
C ALA A 457 -2.13 -52.50 10.40
N GLN A 458 -1.72 -51.27 10.76
CA GLN A 458 -2.38 -50.52 11.82
C GLN A 458 -3.82 -50.14 11.45
N LYS A 459 -4.07 -49.70 10.21
CA LYS A 459 -5.43 -49.38 9.72
C LYS A 459 -6.34 -50.62 9.62
N ALA A 460 -5.77 -51.80 9.37
CA ALA A 460 -6.52 -53.06 9.34
C ALA A 460 -6.92 -53.55 10.74
N SER A 461 -6.21 -53.11 11.78
CA SER A 461 -6.49 -53.45 13.18
C SER A 461 -6.64 -52.18 14.04
N PRO A 462 -7.75 -51.43 13.92
CA PRO A 462 -7.92 -50.13 14.60
C PRO A 462 -7.87 -50.22 16.13
N ASP A 463 -8.32 -51.36 16.67
CA ASP A 463 -8.37 -51.59 18.11
C ASP A 463 -7.09 -52.19 18.67
N THR A 464 -6.08 -52.51 17.85
CA THR A 464 -4.86 -53.20 18.27
C THR A 464 -3.61 -52.44 17.84
N ASP A 465 -2.73 -52.17 18.79
CA ASP A 465 -1.42 -51.60 18.58
C ASP A 465 -0.51 -52.62 17.87
N VAL A 466 -0.05 -52.29 16.66
CA VAL A 466 0.82 -53.18 15.88
C VAL A 466 2.28 -53.19 16.36
N LEU A 467 2.66 -52.27 17.25
CA LEU A 467 3.98 -52.21 17.86
C LEU A 467 4.08 -53.17 19.04
N THR A 468 3.04 -53.21 19.87
CA THR A 468 3.01 -54.05 21.09
C THR A 468 2.19 -55.34 20.93
N GLY A 469 1.28 -55.40 19.95
CA GLY A 469 0.34 -56.51 19.76
C GLY A 469 -0.87 -56.48 20.70
N LEU A 470 -1.02 -55.42 21.50
CA LEU A 470 -2.07 -55.26 22.50
C LEU A 470 -3.24 -54.43 21.97
N PRO A 471 -4.46 -54.60 22.50
CA PRO A 471 -5.52 -53.65 22.23
C PRO A 471 -5.16 -52.25 22.77
N PHE A 472 -5.49 -51.19 22.02
CA PHE A 472 -5.53 -49.83 22.58
C PHE A 472 -6.56 -49.79 23.70
N GLU A 473 -6.40 -48.91 24.70
CA GLU A 473 -7.23 -48.88 25.92
C GLU A 473 -8.70 -49.29 25.69
N THR A 474 -9.03 -50.52 26.08
CA THR A 474 -10.41 -50.95 26.28
C THR A 474 -10.82 -50.64 27.71
N ASN A 475 -12.08 -50.26 27.93
CA ASN A 475 -12.66 -50.09 29.26
C ASN A 475 -12.65 -51.37 30.14
N GLU A 476 -12.14 -52.49 29.62
CA GLU A 476 -12.06 -53.79 30.29
C GLU A 476 -10.63 -54.12 30.72
N ASN A 477 -10.47 -54.53 31.99
CA ASN A 477 -9.20 -55.00 32.55
C ASN A 477 -8.94 -56.44 32.07
N MET A 478 -7.71 -56.76 31.65
CA MET A 478 -7.33 -58.14 31.30
C MET A 478 -7.52 -59.07 32.51
N THR A 479 -8.06 -60.26 32.26
CA THR A 479 -8.12 -61.35 33.24
C THR A 479 -6.72 -61.90 33.52
N TYR A 480 -6.55 -62.68 34.60
CA TYR A 480 -5.25 -63.29 34.92
C TYR A 480 -4.75 -64.26 33.84
N GLU A 481 -5.65 -64.99 33.17
CA GLU A 481 -5.27 -65.89 32.06
C GLU A 481 -4.80 -65.10 30.83
N GLU A 482 -5.48 -64.01 30.49
CA GLU A 482 -5.07 -63.10 29.40
C GLU A 482 -3.75 -62.39 29.72
N LEU A 483 -3.55 -62.00 30.98
CA LEU A 483 -2.29 -61.45 31.47
C LEU A 483 -1.12 -62.42 31.30
N MET A 484 -1.31 -63.70 31.63
CA MET A 484 -0.25 -64.70 31.49
C MET A 484 0.04 -65.02 30.02
N ALA A 485 -0.99 -65.01 29.16
CA ALA A 485 -0.80 -65.09 27.72
C ALA A 485 -0.03 -63.88 27.17
N TYR A 486 -0.28 -62.69 27.70
CA TYR A 486 0.47 -61.47 27.37
C TYR A 486 1.95 -61.58 27.76
N ILE A 487 2.25 -61.94 29.02
CA ILE A 487 3.63 -62.06 29.51
C ILE A 487 4.41 -63.09 28.68
N ALA A 488 3.76 -64.17 28.25
CA ALA A 488 4.36 -65.21 27.41
C ALA A 488 4.66 -64.77 25.96
N ALA A 489 3.96 -63.75 25.45
CA ALA A 489 4.14 -63.22 24.10
C ALA A 489 5.22 -62.11 24.01
N LEU A 490 5.73 -61.63 25.15
CA LEU A 490 6.73 -60.58 25.20
C LEU A 490 8.13 -61.06 24.75
N PRO A 491 8.99 -60.14 24.27
CA PRO A 491 10.41 -60.42 24.03
C PRO A 491 11.10 -61.04 25.25
N GLU A 492 12.10 -61.88 25.06
CA GLU A 492 12.67 -62.76 26.10
C GLU A 492 13.15 -62.00 27.36
N ASN A 493 13.67 -60.78 27.18
CA ASN A 493 14.07 -59.88 28.26
C ASN A 493 12.89 -59.34 29.08
N GLU A 494 11.82 -58.87 28.43
CA GLU A 494 10.62 -58.33 29.08
C GLU A 494 9.75 -59.44 29.67
N HIS A 495 9.64 -60.57 28.96
CA HIS A 495 8.97 -61.77 29.46
C HIS A 495 9.61 -62.23 30.78
N ALA A 496 10.94 -62.35 30.83
CA ALA A 496 11.63 -62.75 32.06
C ALA A 496 11.38 -61.77 33.23
N GLU A 497 11.36 -60.47 32.96
CA GLU A 497 11.09 -59.42 33.96
C GLU A 497 9.65 -59.52 34.50
N TYR A 498 8.65 -59.59 33.63
CA TYR A 498 7.24 -59.65 34.05
C TYR A 498 6.84 -61.02 34.61
N ALA A 499 7.46 -62.11 34.16
CA ALA A 499 7.31 -63.44 34.76
C ALA A 499 7.88 -63.46 36.19
N ALA A 500 9.06 -62.89 36.41
CA ALA A 500 9.63 -62.77 37.75
C ALA A 500 8.78 -61.86 38.66
N TYR A 501 8.24 -60.77 38.12
CA TYR A 501 7.36 -59.85 38.85
C TYR A 501 6.05 -60.51 39.28
N THR A 502 5.42 -61.30 38.40
CA THR A 502 4.19 -62.04 38.71
C THR A 502 4.44 -63.21 39.66
N GLU A 503 5.57 -63.92 39.53
CA GLU A 503 6.00 -64.96 40.46
C GLU A 503 6.24 -64.39 41.87
N GLN A 504 6.90 -63.22 41.97
CA GLN A 504 7.14 -62.54 43.24
C GLN A 504 5.83 -62.13 43.95
N MET A 505 4.83 -61.64 43.20
CA MET A 505 3.53 -61.27 43.79
C MET A 505 2.69 -62.49 44.16
N THR A 506 2.80 -63.57 43.41
CA THR A 506 2.19 -64.87 43.76
C THR A 506 2.81 -65.42 45.04
N ALA A 507 4.15 -65.36 45.17
CA ALA A 507 4.87 -65.75 46.37
C ALA A 507 4.56 -64.85 47.59
N ALA A 508 4.18 -63.59 47.36
CA ALA A 508 3.70 -62.67 48.39
C ALA A 508 2.25 -62.93 48.83
N GLY A 509 1.58 -63.97 48.29
CA GLY A 509 0.24 -64.39 48.68
C GLY A 509 -0.91 -63.57 48.08
N MET A 510 -0.66 -62.81 47.01
CA MET A 510 -1.70 -62.07 46.29
C MET A 510 -2.56 -63.05 45.45
N THR A 511 -3.86 -62.78 45.32
CA THR A 511 -4.73 -63.58 44.45
C THR A 511 -4.49 -63.24 42.98
N ASN A 512 -4.89 -64.16 42.09
CA ASN A 512 -4.78 -63.97 40.66
C ASN A 512 -5.48 -62.69 40.17
N GLU A 513 -6.62 -62.34 40.76
CA GLU A 513 -7.37 -61.11 40.45
C GLU A 513 -6.61 -59.86 40.91
N GLN A 514 -5.97 -59.89 42.09
CA GLN A 514 -5.18 -58.77 42.61
C GLN A 514 -3.89 -58.54 41.79
N ILE A 515 -3.27 -59.62 41.32
CA ILE A 515 -2.11 -59.56 40.42
C ILE A 515 -2.54 -58.95 39.08
N ALA A 516 -3.66 -59.41 38.51
CA ALA A 516 -4.23 -58.87 37.28
C ALA A 516 -4.58 -57.39 37.40
N GLU A 517 -5.24 -56.96 38.48
CA GLU A 517 -5.61 -55.56 38.71
C GLU A 517 -4.40 -54.62 38.84
N ARG A 518 -3.37 -55.04 39.59
CA ARG A 518 -2.12 -54.27 39.72
C ARG A 518 -1.37 -54.16 38.40
N PHE A 519 -1.32 -55.26 37.66
CA PHE A 519 -0.64 -55.29 36.37
C PHE A 519 -1.40 -54.46 35.33
N ASN A 520 -2.72 -54.57 35.26
CA ASN A 520 -3.57 -53.71 34.43
C ASN A 520 -3.35 -52.22 34.77
N SER A 521 -3.19 -51.88 36.04
CA SER A 521 -2.89 -50.50 36.46
C SER A 521 -1.49 -50.05 36.05
N ALA A 522 -0.49 -50.93 36.11
CA ALA A 522 0.88 -50.66 35.67
C ALA A 522 0.99 -50.54 34.14
N ILE A 523 0.28 -51.40 33.40
CA ILE A 523 0.16 -51.31 31.93
C ILE A 523 -0.58 -50.04 31.53
N LYS A 524 -1.70 -49.69 32.19
CA LYS A 524 -2.40 -48.41 31.97
C LYS A 524 -1.48 -47.20 32.19
N ALA A 525 -0.63 -47.26 33.21
CA ALA A 525 0.36 -46.20 33.45
C ALA A 525 1.46 -46.14 32.38
N LYS A 526 1.82 -47.28 31.76
CA LYS A 526 2.86 -47.39 30.71
C LYS A 526 2.31 -47.13 29.29
N ASN A 527 1.04 -47.45 29.03
CA ASN A 527 0.34 -47.36 27.74
C ASN A 527 -0.58 -46.15 27.61
N SER A 528 -0.69 -45.27 28.63
CA SER A 528 -1.51 -44.05 28.57
C SER A 528 -1.15 -43.10 27.41
N SER A 529 0.01 -43.32 26.76
CA SER A 529 0.47 -42.60 25.57
C SER A 529 0.27 -43.35 24.24
N ALA A 530 -0.01 -44.66 24.25
CA ALA A 530 -0.17 -45.47 23.04
C ALA A 530 -1.65 -45.49 22.62
N THR A 531 -1.98 -44.74 21.57
CA THR A 531 -3.33 -44.65 21.01
C THR A 531 -3.28 -44.92 19.50
N TYR A 532 -4.41 -45.28 18.90
CA TYR A 532 -4.50 -45.47 17.45
C TYR A 532 -4.00 -44.24 16.68
N GLU A 533 -4.50 -43.05 17.04
CA GLU A 533 -4.08 -41.78 16.46
C GLU A 533 -2.61 -41.46 16.79
N GLY A 534 -2.15 -41.78 18.00
CA GLY A 534 -0.75 -41.62 18.40
C GLY A 534 0.20 -42.48 17.57
N ASN A 535 -0.18 -43.73 17.27
CA ASN A 535 0.59 -44.63 16.40
C ASN A 535 0.63 -44.14 14.96
N LEU A 536 -0.51 -43.70 14.41
CA LEU A 536 -0.55 -43.10 13.07
C LEU A 536 0.32 -41.84 12.99
N SER A 537 0.28 -40.99 14.01
CA SER A 537 1.13 -39.80 14.13
C SER A 537 2.62 -40.17 14.20
N LEU A 538 2.99 -41.17 15.01
CA LEU A 538 4.37 -41.68 15.10
C LEU A 538 4.88 -42.19 13.74
N MET A 539 4.03 -42.90 12.99
CA MET A 539 4.33 -43.35 11.62
C MET A 539 4.32 -42.20 10.60
N GLY A 540 3.99 -40.98 11.00
CA GLY A 540 3.94 -39.80 10.13
C GLY A 540 2.75 -39.78 9.18
N VAL A 541 1.67 -40.51 9.48
CA VAL A 541 0.48 -40.58 8.64
C VAL A 541 -0.22 -39.22 8.63
N SER A 542 -0.52 -38.73 7.43
CA SER A 542 -1.35 -37.54 7.20
C SER A 542 -2.30 -37.79 6.05
N ASP A 543 -3.41 -37.06 6.02
CA ASP A 543 -4.36 -37.07 4.90
C ASP A 543 -4.24 -35.73 4.16
N LEU A 544 -4.09 -35.78 2.83
CA LEU A 544 -4.06 -34.57 1.99
C LEU A 544 -5.33 -33.73 2.12
N LYS A 545 -6.45 -34.30 2.57
CA LYS A 545 -7.69 -33.56 2.85
C LYS A 545 -7.68 -32.87 4.22
N ARG A 546 -6.83 -33.32 5.15
CA ARG A 546 -6.78 -32.87 6.54
C ARG A 546 -5.42 -32.24 6.85
N PRO A 547 -5.18 -30.99 6.40
CA PRO A 547 -3.95 -30.28 6.74
C PRO A 547 -3.88 -30.00 8.24
N SER A 548 -2.67 -29.87 8.78
CA SER A 548 -2.43 -29.47 10.17
C SER A 548 -2.30 -27.95 10.32
N VAL A 549 -1.91 -27.26 9.25
CA VAL A 549 -1.87 -25.79 9.16
C VAL A 549 -2.30 -25.36 7.77
N ILE A 550 -3.11 -24.31 7.69
CA ILE A 550 -3.43 -23.60 6.45
C ILE A 550 -2.82 -22.20 6.56
N ASN A 551 -1.93 -21.88 5.62
CA ASN A 551 -1.30 -20.57 5.47
C ASN A 551 -1.92 -19.89 4.25
N ILE A 552 -2.66 -18.82 4.47
CA ILE A 552 -3.29 -18.05 3.39
C ILE A 552 -2.47 -16.77 3.18
N TYR A 553 -1.94 -16.57 1.98
CA TYR A 553 -1.12 -15.41 1.62
C TYR A 553 -1.97 -14.41 0.82
N PRO A 554 -2.51 -13.34 1.43
CA PRO A 554 -3.31 -12.35 0.71
C PRO A 554 -2.45 -11.51 -0.24
N LYS A 555 -3.05 -11.00 -1.33
CA LYS A 555 -2.34 -10.16 -2.31
C LYS A 555 -1.97 -8.78 -1.76
N ASP A 556 -2.90 -8.19 -1.01
CA ASP A 556 -2.79 -6.86 -0.41
C ASP A 556 -3.72 -6.77 0.82
N PHE A 557 -3.81 -5.60 1.46
CA PHE A 557 -4.64 -5.41 2.66
C PHE A 557 -6.14 -5.51 2.40
N GLU A 558 -6.62 -5.05 1.25
CA GLU A 558 -8.04 -5.12 0.90
C GLU A 558 -8.44 -6.59 0.67
N ALA A 559 -7.59 -7.33 -0.03
CA ALA A 559 -7.74 -8.76 -0.24
C ALA A 559 -7.66 -9.54 1.08
N LYS A 560 -6.82 -9.09 2.02
CA LYS A 560 -6.75 -9.66 3.37
C LYS A 560 -8.01 -9.43 4.18
N GLU A 561 -8.54 -8.21 4.18
CA GLU A 561 -9.84 -7.90 4.83
C GLU A 561 -10.94 -8.76 4.22
N THR A 562 -10.95 -8.91 2.90
CA THR A 562 -11.88 -9.80 2.19
C THR A 562 -11.72 -11.26 2.62
N VAL A 563 -10.48 -11.78 2.74
CA VAL A 563 -10.23 -13.14 3.23
C VAL A 563 -10.70 -13.32 4.68
N ALA A 564 -10.49 -12.31 5.54
CA ALA A 564 -11.00 -12.33 6.90
C ALA A 564 -12.54 -12.34 6.93
N GLU A 565 -13.20 -11.54 6.08
CA GLU A 565 -14.66 -11.55 5.91
C GLU A 565 -15.16 -12.91 5.42
N LEU A 566 -14.47 -13.56 4.49
CA LEU A 566 -14.84 -14.92 4.02
C LEU A 566 -14.74 -15.97 5.13
N ILE A 567 -13.73 -15.86 6.01
CA ILE A 567 -13.59 -16.74 7.18
C ILE A 567 -14.69 -16.42 8.21
N ASP A 568 -15.02 -15.15 8.42
CA ASP A 568 -16.10 -14.72 9.32
C ASP A 568 -17.48 -15.16 8.81
N ASP A 569 -17.71 -15.12 7.50
CA ASP A 569 -18.91 -15.63 6.84
C ASP A 569 -19.03 -17.15 7.04
N TYR A 570 -17.94 -17.90 6.83
CA TYR A 570 -17.88 -19.33 7.19
C TYR A 570 -18.25 -19.55 8.66
N ASN A 571 -17.68 -18.75 9.57
CA ASN A 571 -17.92 -18.84 11.01
C ASN A 571 -19.36 -18.48 11.42
N SER A 572 -20.06 -17.67 10.62
CA SER A 572 -21.43 -17.24 10.90
C SER A 572 -22.45 -18.38 10.72
N ASP A 573 -22.17 -19.28 9.77
CA ASP A 573 -23.00 -20.45 9.45
C ASP A 573 -22.51 -21.74 10.14
N ALA A 574 -21.26 -21.77 10.64
CA ALA A 574 -20.65 -22.93 11.29
C ALA A 574 -21.17 -23.19 12.72
N ALA A 575 -21.18 -24.46 13.13
CA ALA A 575 -21.44 -24.83 14.51
C ALA A 575 -20.33 -24.30 15.44
N GLU A 576 -20.61 -24.13 16.74
CA GLU A 576 -19.66 -23.52 17.70
C GLU A 576 -18.30 -24.26 17.75
N ASN A 577 -18.31 -25.58 17.56
CA ASN A 577 -17.13 -26.45 17.52
C ASN A 577 -16.47 -26.55 16.13
N GLU A 578 -16.99 -25.85 15.12
CA GLU A 578 -16.48 -25.80 13.76
C GLU A 578 -15.98 -24.40 13.37
N LYS A 579 -16.19 -23.41 14.26
CA LYS A 579 -15.70 -22.04 14.07
C LYS A 579 -14.18 -22.02 14.07
N ILE A 580 -13.66 -21.31 13.08
CA ILE A 580 -12.25 -21.11 12.85
C ILE A 580 -11.77 -19.92 13.66
N THR A 581 -10.71 -20.13 14.42
CA THR A 581 -9.89 -19.05 14.95
C THR A 581 -8.56 -19.03 14.21
N TYR A 582 -8.01 -17.84 14.04
CA TYR A 582 -6.75 -17.64 13.34
C TYR A 582 -5.97 -16.52 14.01
N THR A 583 -4.67 -16.46 13.73
CA THR A 583 -3.81 -15.40 14.26
C THR A 583 -3.33 -14.49 13.15
N ASP A 584 -3.43 -13.17 13.38
CA ASP A 584 -3.00 -12.14 12.43
C ASP A 584 -2.14 -11.06 13.11
N TYR A 585 -0.88 -11.40 13.36
CA TYR A 585 0.07 -10.50 14.01
C TYR A 585 0.38 -9.25 13.18
N ILE A 586 0.48 -9.41 11.85
CA ILE A 586 0.88 -8.33 10.95
C ILE A 586 -0.28 -7.37 10.70
N GLY A 587 -1.51 -7.86 10.60
CA GLY A 587 -2.69 -6.99 10.46
C GLY A 587 -2.85 -6.05 11.65
N LEU A 588 -2.61 -6.55 12.87
CA LEU A 588 -2.62 -5.71 14.08
C LEU A 588 -1.51 -4.64 14.08
N MET A 589 -0.29 -5.01 13.65
CA MET A 589 0.82 -4.05 13.59
C MET A 589 0.65 -3.02 12.47
N LEU A 590 0.31 -3.45 11.26
CA LEU A 590 0.20 -2.58 10.09
C LEU A 590 -1.06 -1.71 10.12
N SER A 591 -2.19 -2.18 10.66
CA SER A 591 -3.37 -1.31 10.86
C SER A 591 -3.07 -0.09 11.73
N SER A 592 -2.21 -0.24 12.74
CA SER A 592 -1.74 0.87 13.58
C SER A 592 -0.88 1.86 12.78
N VAL A 593 0.02 1.36 11.93
CA VAL A 593 0.86 2.19 11.04
C VAL A 593 0.00 2.96 10.03
N THR A 594 -0.91 2.27 9.34
CA THR A 594 -1.83 2.87 8.37
C THR A 594 -2.71 3.95 9.02
N THR A 595 -3.19 3.72 10.24
CA THR A 595 -3.96 4.71 11.01
C THR A 595 -3.15 5.98 11.29
N ILE A 596 -1.89 5.84 11.71
CA ILE A 596 -0.99 6.98 11.98
C ILE A 596 -0.71 7.76 10.68
N ILE A 597 -0.44 7.07 9.57
CA ILE A 597 -0.15 7.70 8.28
C ILE A 597 -1.38 8.44 7.74
N ASN A 598 -2.58 7.85 7.86
CA ASN A 598 -3.83 8.50 7.49
C ASN A 598 -4.06 9.76 8.33
N ALA A 599 -3.79 9.72 9.64
CA ALA A 599 -3.88 10.89 10.51
C ALA A 599 -2.92 12.01 10.07
N ILE A 600 -1.66 11.69 9.76
CA ILE A 600 -0.67 12.66 9.24
C ILE A 600 -1.13 13.24 7.90
N SER A 601 -1.64 12.39 7.01
CA SER A 601 -2.15 12.80 5.69
C SER A 601 -3.31 13.79 5.81
N TYR A 602 -4.27 13.54 6.71
CA TYR A 602 -5.36 14.48 6.98
C TYR A 602 -4.87 15.81 7.54
N ILE A 603 -3.88 15.80 8.44
CA ILE A 603 -3.27 17.02 8.97
C ILE A 603 -2.61 17.83 7.85
N LEU A 604 -1.85 17.18 6.96
CA LEU A 604 -1.20 17.83 5.82
C LEU A 604 -2.22 18.43 4.84
N ILE A 605 -3.28 17.68 4.51
CA ILE A 605 -4.37 18.17 3.64
C ILE A 605 -5.07 19.40 4.28
N ALA A 606 -5.24 19.41 5.60
CA ALA A 606 -5.81 20.56 6.32
C ALA A 606 -4.92 21.82 6.21
N PHE A 607 -3.61 21.70 6.43
CA PHE A 607 -2.65 22.81 6.27
C PHE A 607 -2.63 23.38 4.85
N VAL A 608 -2.69 22.48 3.87
CA VAL A 608 -2.77 22.82 2.45
C VAL A 608 -4.05 23.60 2.12
N SER A 609 -5.18 23.15 2.65
CA SER A 609 -6.47 23.80 2.43
C SER A 609 -6.47 25.24 2.94
N ILE A 610 -5.85 25.49 4.11
CA ILE A 610 -5.64 26.84 4.65
C ILE A 610 -4.77 27.68 3.72
N SER A 611 -3.65 27.12 3.23
CA SER A 611 -2.71 27.81 2.34
C SER A 611 -3.36 28.22 1.01
N LEU A 612 -4.28 27.40 0.50
CA LEU A 612 -5.04 27.67 -0.72
C LEU A 612 -6.08 28.79 -0.51
N ILE A 613 -6.75 28.84 0.65
CA ILE A 613 -7.65 29.95 1.02
C ILE A 613 -6.87 31.27 1.09
N VAL A 614 -5.72 31.29 1.78
CA VAL A 614 -4.86 32.48 1.89
C VAL A 614 -4.41 32.94 0.50
N SER A 615 -4.02 32.02 -0.37
CA SER A 615 -3.63 32.31 -1.76
C SER A 615 -4.79 32.92 -2.56
N SER A 616 -6.01 32.38 -2.42
CA SER A 616 -7.22 32.89 -3.08
C SER A 616 -7.58 34.32 -2.65
N ILE A 617 -7.50 34.62 -1.35
CA ILE A 617 -7.72 35.97 -0.81
C ILE A 617 -6.66 36.93 -1.37
N MET A 618 -5.40 36.53 -1.39
CA MET A 618 -4.30 37.34 -1.93
C MET A 618 -4.53 37.69 -3.42
N ILE A 619 -4.93 36.71 -4.23
CA ILE A 619 -5.26 36.92 -5.65
C ILE A 619 -6.44 37.88 -5.79
N GLY A 620 -7.48 37.74 -4.95
CA GLY A 620 -8.64 38.63 -4.93
C GLY A 620 -8.25 40.08 -4.64
N ILE A 621 -7.41 40.32 -3.63
CA ILE A 621 -6.90 41.66 -3.27
C ILE A 621 -6.06 42.25 -4.41
N ILE A 622 -5.14 41.47 -4.98
CA ILE A 622 -4.28 41.96 -6.07
C ILE A 622 -5.12 42.30 -7.32
N THR A 623 -6.10 41.46 -7.64
CA THR A 623 -7.04 41.69 -8.75
C THR A 623 -7.87 42.96 -8.50
N TYR A 624 -8.32 43.18 -7.27
CA TYR A 624 -9.03 44.40 -6.88
C TYR A 624 -8.18 45.66 -7.06
N ILE A 625 -6.92 45.64 -6.60
CA ILE A 625 -5.98 46.74 -6.83
C ILE A 625 -5.75 46.96 -8.33
N SER A 626 -5.67 45.89 -9.14
CA SER A 626 -5.54 45.99 -10.60
C SER A 626 -6.71 46.69 -11.28
N VAL A 627 -7.93 46.39 -10.83
CA VAL A 627 -9.15 47.06 -11.28
C VAL A 627 -9.13 48.55 -10.91
N LEU A 628 -8.69 48.88 -9.69
CA LEU A 628 -8.63 50.28 -9.22
C LEU A 628 -7.60 51.12 -9.97
N GLU A 629 -6.44 50.55 -10.30
CA GLU A 629 -5.41 51.25 -11.07
C GLU A 629 -5.82 51.48 -12.54
N ARG A 630 -6.76 50.70 -13.07
CA ARG A 630 -7.21 50.72 -14.48
C ARG A 630 -8.60 51.34 -14.67
N THR A 631 -9.09 52.12 -13.72
CA THR A 631 -10.39 52.79 -13.79
C THR A 631 -10.57 53.64 -15.04
N LYS A 632 -9.52 54.35 -15.48
CA LYS A 632 -9.53 55.16 -16.70
C LYS A 632 -9.69 54.32 -17.97
N GLU A 633 -9.01 53.18 -18.05
CA GLU A 633 -9.12 52.24 -19.18
C GLU A 633 -10.54 51.65 -19.27
N ILE A 634 -11.15 51.34 -18.12
CA ILE A 634 -12.55 50.89 -18.03
C ILE A 634 -13.51 51.98 -18.52
N GLY A 635 -13.28 53.23 -18.12
CA GLY A 635 -14.06 54.39 -18.57
C GLY A 635 -14.02 54.56 -20.08
N ILE A 636 -12.83 54.42 -20.69
CA ILE A 636 -12.63 54.50 -22.15
C ILE A 636 -13.36 53.35 -22.86
N LEU A 637 -13.18 52.10 -22.42
CA LEU A 637 -13.86 50.94 -23.01
C LEU A 637 -15.38 51.10 -22.99
N ARG A 638 -15.92 51.60 -21.87
CA ARG A 638 -17.34 51.87 -21.72
C ARG A 638 -17.84 53.05 -22.56
N ALA A 639 -17.02 54.08 -22.78
CA ALA A 639 -17.33 55.20 -23.66
C ALA A 639 -17.35 54.79 -25.15
N MET A 640 -16.53 53.80 -25.55
CA MET A 640 -16.54 53.20 -26.88
C MET A 640 -17.68 52.18 -27.11
N GLY A 641 -18.60 52.03 -26.14
CA GLY A 641 -19.78 51.17 -26.28
C GLY A 641 -19.66 49.75 -25.70
N ALA A 642 -18.55 49.41 -25.02
CA ALA A 642 -18.43 48.11 -24.37
C ALA A 642 -19.48 47.94 -23.24
N SER A 643 -20.18 46.81 -23.22
CA SER A 643 -21.18 46.53 -22.19
C SER A 643 -20.51 46.18 -20.85
N LYS A 644 -21.28 46.24 -19.76
CA LYS A 644 -20.82 45.79 -18.43
C LYS A 644 -20.29 44.35 -18.45
N ARG A 645 -20.88 43.49 -19.30
CA ARG A 645 -20.45 42.09 -19.48
C ARG A 645 -19.11 42.00 -20.21
N ASP A 646 -18.89 42.85 -21.21
CA ASP A 646 -17.62 42.86 -21.95
C ASP A 646 -16.46 43.30 -21.05
N VAL A 647 -16.67 44.35 -20.23
CA VAL A 647 -15.68 44.77 -19.23
C VAL A 647 -15.38 43.65 -18.24
N SER A 648 -16.41 42.98 -17.71
CA SER A 648 -16.22 41.85 -16.79
C SER A 648 -15.50 40.66 -17.45
N ARG A 649 -15.73 40.40 -18.75
CA ARG A 649 -15.07 39.30 -19.48
C ARG A 649 -13.57 39.55 -19.62
N VAL A 650 -13.13 40.78 -19.84
CA VAL A 650 -11.70 41.13 -19.94
C VAL A 650 -10.98 40.85 -18.63
N PHE A 651 -11.54 41.26 -17.49
CA PHE A 651 -10.93 40.99 -16.17
C PHE A 651 -11.02 39.51 -15.78
N ASN A 652 -12.12 38.82 -16.07
CA ASN A 652 -12.21 37.37 -15.85
C ASN A 652 -11.23 36.58 -16.73
N ALA A 653 -10.94 37.07 -17.93
CA ALA A 653 -9.92 36.47 -18.79
C ALA A 653 -8.50 36.76 -18.24
N GLU A 654 -8.27 37.93 -17.66
CA GLU A 654 -7.02 38.26 -16.94
C GLU A 654 -6.77 37.32 -15.77
N THR A 655 -7.78 37.10 -14.94
CA THR A 655 -7.66 36.22 -13.77
C THR A 655 -7.43 34.77 -14.17
N LEU A 656 -8.06 34.31 -15.26
CA LEU A 656 -7.86 32.97 -15.81
C LEU A 656 -6.44 32.77 -16.36
N ILE A 657 -5.86 33.75 -17.06
CA ILE A 657 -4.47 33.70 -17.53
C ILE A 657 -3.49 33.71 -16.34
N VAL A 658 -3.75 34.55 -15.34
CA VAL A 658 -2.93 34.60 -14.11
C VAL A 658 -2.98 33.26 -13.38
N GLY A 659 -4.14 32.63 -13.29
CA GLY A 659 -4.31 31.30 -12.71
C GLY A 659 -3.61 30.19 -13.47
N PHE A 660 -3.72 30.19 -14.81
CA PHE A 660 -2.96 29.25 -15.64
C PHE A 660 -1.45 29.41 -15.41
N SER A 661 -0.97 30.65 -15.41
CA SER A 661 0.45 30.96 -15.17
C SER A 661 0.90 30.56 -13.77
N ALA A 662 0.07 30.81 -12.75
CA ALA A 662 0.32 30.41 -11.37
C ALA A 662 0.38 28.88 -11.22
N GLY A 663 -0.54 28.16 -11.84
CA GLY A 663 -0.55 26.69 -11.88
C GLY A 663 0.71 26.14 -12.54
N VAL A 664 1.07 26.62 -13.73
CA VAL A 664 2.27 26.17 -14.45
C VAL A 664 3.55 26.47 -13.65
N ILE A 665 3.67 27.69 -13.09
CA ILE A 665 4.80 28.05 -12.22
C ILE A 665 4.86 27.13 -11.01
N GLY A 666 3.72 26.86 -10.38
CA GLY A 666 3.65 25.98 -9.22
C GLY A 666 4.15 24.57 -9.54
N ILE A 667 3.65 23.97 -10.62
CA ILE A 667 4.10 22.63 -11.05
C ILE A 667 5.59 22.62 -11.40
N LEU A 668 6.09 23.62 -12.14
CA LEU A 668 7.51 23.70 -12.50
C LEU A 668 8.41 23.81 -11.26
N ILE A 669 8.03 24.64 -10.29
CA ILE A 669 8.76 24.78 -9.03
C ILE A 669 8.70 23.48 -8.23
N THR A 670 7.53 22.82 -8.16
CA THR A 670 7.41 21.53 -7.49
C THR A 670 8.34 20.49 -8.12
N LEU A 671 8.33 20.34 -9.44
CA LEU A 671 9.22 19.39 -10.14
C LEU A 671 10.71 19.68 -9.85
N LEU A 672 11.10 20.95 -9.75
CA LEU A 672 12.46 21.33 -9.36
C LEU A 672 12.76 21.00 -7.90
N LEU A 673 11.79 21.17 -6.99
CA LEU A 673 11.93 20.83 -5.57
C LEU A 673 11.94 19.33 -5.31
N LEU A 674 11.31 18.51 -6.17
CA LEU A 674 11.35 17.05 -6.03
C LEU A 674 12.77 16.49 -6.14
N ILE A 675 13.67 17.14 -6.88
CA ILE A 675 15.07 16.69 -7.03
C ILE A 675 15.82 16.71 -5.67
N PRO A 676 15.97 17.84 -4.96
CA PRO A 676 16.62 17.86 -3.66
C PRO A 676 15.81 17.09 -2.60
N ILE A 677 14.47 17.07 -2.67
CA ILE A 677 13.64 16.30 -1.73
C ILE A 677 13.94 14.80 -1.85
N ASN A 678 13.95 14.23 -3.05
CA ASN A 678 14.27 12.82 -3.25
C ASN A 678 15.72 12.49 -2.87
N ALA A 679 16.66 13.42 -3.09
CA ALA A 679 18.04 13.24 -2.65
C ALA A 679 18.16 13.18 -1.11
N ILE A 680 17.42 14.04 -0.39
CA ILE A 680 17.38 14.03 1.07
C ILE A 680 16.72 12.75 1.59
N ILE A 681 15.60 12.32 0.99
CA ILE A 681 14.91 11.08 1.37
C ILE A 681 15.83 9.88 1.18
N GLY A 682 16.47 9.76 0.01
CA GLY A 682 17.42 8.68 -0.27
C GLY A 682 18.59 8.65 0.72
N ALA A 683 19.14 9.81 1.10
CA ALA A 683 20.26 9.86 2.05
C ALA A 683 19.89 9.47 3.49
N ILE A 684 18.63 9.63 3.89
CA ILE A 684 18.16 9.34 5.26
C ILE A 684 17.58 7.93 5.36
N THR A 685 16.90 7.47 4.32
CA THR A 685 16.06 6.26 4.35
C THR A 685 16.52 5.15 3.43
N ASP A 686 17.52 5.41 2.57
CA ASP A 686 17.96 4.51 1.49
C ASP A 686 16.87 4.19 0.44
N ILE A 687 15.71 4.85 0.52
CA ILE A 687 14.60 4.72 -0.43
C ILE A 687 14.73 5.78 -1.51
N SER A 688 14.93 5.34 -2.75
CA SER A 688 15.03 6.24 -3.90
C SER A 688 13.68 6.47 -4.59
N GLY A 689 13.48 7.67 -5.13
CA GLY A 689 12.34 7.97 -6.00
C GLY A 689 10.98 8.04 -5.31
N LEU A 690 10.94 8.29 -4.01
CA LEU A 690 9.69 8.30 -3.25
C LEU A 690 8.76 9.44 -3.69
N ALA A 691 9.19 10.71 -3.71
CA ALA A 691 8.31 11.82 -4.08
C ALA A 691 8.16 11.97 -5.61
N VAL A 692 7.00 11.60 -6.14
CA VAL A 692 6.69 11.65 -7.59
C VAL A 692 5.33 12.29 -7.83
N LEU A 693 5.28 13.35 -8.64
CA LEU A 693 4.04 14.02 -9.02
C LEU A 693 3.36 13.27 -10.18
N PRO A 694 2.14 12.73 -10.02
CA PRO A 694 1.41 12.13 -11.12
C PRO A 694 1.04 13.17 -12.19
N VAL A 695 1.21 12.82 -13.47
CA VAL A 695 0.91 13.72 -14.60
C VAL A 695 -0.57 14.18 -14.57
N ALA A 696 -1.49 13.26 -14.25
CA ALA A 696 -2.90 13.58 -14.09
C ALA A 696 -3.14 14.57 -12.93
N GLY A 697 -2.45 14.37 -11.80
CA GLY A 697 -2.49 15.29 -10.66
C GLY A 697 -1.98 16.68 -11.01
N ALA A 698 -0.87 16.78 -11.74
CA ALA A 698 -0.33 18.05 -12.21
C ALA A 698 -1.33 18.83 -13.09
N ALA A 699 -1.98 18.13 -14.04
CA ALA A 699 -3.01 18.74 -14.89
C ALA A 699 -4.23 19.20 -14.09
N ALA A 700 -4.70 18.38 -13.15
CA ALA A 700 -5.82 18.71 -12.27
C ALA A 700 -5.52 19.97 -11.42
N LEU A 701 -4.30 20.09 -10.88
CA LEU A 701 -3.89 21.26 -10.09
C LEU A 701 -3.85 22.55 -10.90
N ILE A 702 -3.46 22.51 -12.17
CA ILE A 702 -3.52 23.67 -13.06
C ILE A 702 -4.98 24.10 -13.26
N ILE A 703 -5.90 23.16 -13.50
CA ILE A 703 -7.33 23.44 -13.67
C ILE A 703 -7.91 24.03 -12.37
N ILE A 704 -7.59 23.44 -11.22
CA ILE A 704 -8.01 23.93 -9.90
C ILE A 704 -7.50 25.37 -9.68
N SER A 705 -6.24 25.66 -10.02
CA SER A 705 -5.67 27.00 -9.94
C SER A 705 -6.46 28.01 -10.80
N MET A 706 -6.79 27.65 -12.04
CA MET A 706 -7.61 28.48 -12.94
C MET A 706 -9.03 28.73 -12.38
N LEU A 707 -9.65 27.73 -11.78
CA LEU A 707 -10.99 27.85 -11.19
C LEU A 707 -10.98 28.75 -9.95
N LEU A 708 -10.01 28.57 -9.05
CA LEU A 708 -9.90 29.36 -7.82
C LEU A 708 -9.61 30.83 -8.11
N THR A 709 -8.68 31.08 -9.01
CA THR A 709 -8.32 32.44 -9.45
C THR A 709 -9.48 33.12 -10.16
N LEU A 710 -10.25 32.38 -10.97
CA LEU A 710 -11.48 32.89 -11.58
C LEU A 710 -12.51 33.27 -10.51
N ILE A 711 -12.79 32.38 -9.54
CA ILE A 711 -13.74 32.62 -8.44
C ILE A 711 -13.35 33.86 -7.62
N ALA A 712 -12.07 33.94 -7.22
CA ALA A 712 -11.53 35.10 -6.51
C ALA A 712 -11.65 36.40 -7.33
N GLY A 713 -11.52 36.29 -8.65
CA GLY A 713 -11.62 37.39 -9.62
C GLY A 713 -13.04 37.88 -9.92
N LEU A 714 -14.07 37.07 -9.67
CA LEU A 714 -15.46 37.43 -10.00
C LEU A 714 -15.95 38.67 -9.25
N PHE A 715 -15.59 38.80 -7.97
CA PHE A 715 -16.03 39.91 -7.13
C PHE A 715 -15.42 41.25 -7.57
N PRO A 716 -14.10 41.40 -7.72
CA PRO A 716 -13.48 42.61 -8.28
C PRO A 716 -13.98 42.96 -9.68
N SER A 717 -14.13 41.97 -10.56
CA SER A 717 -14.57 42.17 -11.94
C SER A 717 -16.00 42.73 -12.02
N LYS A 718 -16.88 42.30 -11.10
CA LYS A 718 -18.24 42.83 -10.97
C LYS A 718 -18.27 44.28 -10.50
N ILE A 719 -17.34 44.66 -9.61
CA ILE A 719 -17.17 46.07 -9.17
C ILE A 719 -16.65 46.93 -10.33
N ALA A 720 -15.66 46.43 -11.07
CA ALA A 720 -15.10 47.09 -12.26
C ALA A 720 -16.19 47.45 -13.28
N ALA A 721 -17.03 46.46 -13.62
CA ALA A 721 -18.10 46.60 -14.60
C ALA A 721 -19.21 47.58 -14.20
N LYS A 722 -19.35 47.89 -12.90
CA LYS A 722 -20.36 48.82 -12.38
C LYS A 722 -19.87 50.27 -12.29
N LYS A 723 -18.60 50.56 -12.56
CA LYS A 723 -18.09 51.94 -12.55
C LYS A 723 -18.79 52.81 -13.61
N ASP A 724 -19.09 54.04 -13.23
CA ASP A 724 -19.68 55.04 -14.11
C ASP A 724 -18.61 55.59 -15.07
N PRO A 725 -18.83 55.56 -16.40
CA PRO A 725 -17.88 56.09 -17.38
C PRO A 725 -17.55 57.57 -17.17
N VAL A 726 -18.53 58.37 -16.76
CA VAL A 726 -18.37 59.81 -16.55
C VAL A 726 -17.45 60.05 -15.35
N THR A 727 -17.69 59.37 -14.24
CA THR A 727 -16.85 59.49 -13.04
C THR A 727 -15.44 58.93 -13.27
N ALA A 728 -15.31 57.88 -14.08
CA ALA A 728 -14.02 57.28 -14.41
C ALA A 728 -13.16 58.13 -15.36
N LEU A 729 -13.79 59.00 -16.18
CA LEU A 729 -13.10 59.93 -17.08
C LEU A 729 -12.88 61.31 -16.47
N ARG A 730 -13.65 61.68 -15.43
CA ARG A 730 -13.61 62.98 -14.76
C ARG A 730 -12.62 63.05 -13.59
N SER A 731 -12.09 61.92 -13.13
CA SER A 731 -11.03 61.89 -12.11
C SER A 731 -9.68 62.32 -12.71
N GLU A 732 -9.31 63.58 -12.46
CA GLU A 732 -7.93 64.00 -12.20
C GLU A 732 -7.69 64.05 -10.69
#